data_AF-A0A4U0WFV1-F1
#
_entry.id   AF-A0A4U0WFV1-F1
#
_cell.length_a   1.000
_cell.length_b   1.000
_cell.length_c   1.000
_cell.angle_alpha   90.00
_cell.angle_beta   90.00
_cell.angle_gamma   90.00
#
_symmetry.space_group_name_H-M   'P 1'
#
loop_
_entity.id
_entity.type
_entity.pdbx_description
1 polymer ?
#
loop_
_entity_poly.entity_id
_entity_poly.type
_entity_poly.pdbx_seq_one_letter_code
_entity_poly.pdbx_strand_id
1 'polypeptide(L)'
;MRPEVEQELAHTLLVELLAYQFASPVRWIETQDVILGEKTTERIVEIGPADTLGVMAKRTLASKYEAYDAARSVQRQILCYNKDAKDIYYDVDPVEEEAAPAAGGGEATPASSSAPAAAATPVAAAPPPPGAGPAAQVPDAPVGAVDILRTLVAQKLKKPLADIPLSKAIKDLVGGKSTLQNEILGDLGKEFGSTPEKPEDTPLDELGASMQATFNGQLGKQSSSLIARLVSSKMPGGFNITAVRKHLETRWGLGSGRQDGVLLLSLTAEPAARLGSENDAKAWLDDMANKYAATAGINLSAPTAGGDAGAGAGGMMMDPAALEALTKDQKALFKQQLELFARYLKMDLRAGDKAFVGSQQAASALQAQLDLWNTEHGEFYAAGIEPSFSALKARVYDSSWNWARQDALLMYYDIIFGRLKAVDREIVSRCIHIMNRSNPLLLDFMQYHIDNCPTERGETYELAKMLGEQLIDNCKDVLGEAPVYKDVALPTGPNLSIDARGNMNYAEVPRASVRKLEHHVKEMADGGKISEYGNRTKVQHDLQRIYKLIRQQHKLSKSSQLQIKNLYSNVVHSLSMNEGQIMPMENGKATNGQAKKGGKNGRVNGQHLKPGKVETVPFLHLKRKDEHGWEYSKKLTGIYLEGLEHAARAGVTFQGKNALMTGAGAGSIGAEVLQGLISGGAKVIVTTSRFSREVTEYYQSMYARYGARGSQLVVVPFNQGSLQDVNALVSYIYDVKKGLGWDLDYIVPFAAIPENGREIDNIDSKSELAHRIMLTNLLRMLGAVKAQKQERGFETRPAQVILPLSPNHGTFGNDGLYAESKLA
;
A
#
# COMPACT_ATOMS: atom_id res chain seq x y z
N MET A 1 -44.76 27.42 21.95
CA MET A 1 -43.47 27.95 21.45
C MET A 1 -43.15 27.21 20.16
N ARG A 2 -42.43 27.79 19.20
CA ARG A 2 -41.96 27.02 18.02
C ARG A 2 -40.76 26.16 18.44
N PRO A 3 -40.55 24.96 17.87
CA PRO A 3 -39.45 24.08 18.27
C PRO A 3 -38.07 24.75 18.19
N GLU A 4 -37.86 25.61 17.18
CA GLU A 4 -36.59 26.32 17.00
C GLU A 4 -36.36 27.37 18.10
N VAL A 5 -37.42 28.06 18.52
CA VAL A 5 -37.37 29.07 19.60
C VAL A 5 -37.23 28.39 20.97
N GLU A 6 -37.86 27.24 21.16
CA GLU A 6 -37.70 26.42 22.36
C GLU A 6 -36.27 25.88 22.47
N GLN A 7 -35.68 25.42 21.37
CA GLN A 7 -34.29 24.97 21.34
C GLN A 7 -33.31 26.11 21.64
N GLU A 8 -33.54 27.30 21.09
CA GLU A 8 -32.70 28.47 21.35
C GLU A 8 -32.76 28.89 22.82
N LEU A 9 -33.97 28.99 23.40
CA LEU A 9 -34.13 29.33 24.81
C LEU A 9 -33.60 28.24 25.75
N ALA A 10 -33.78 26.96 25.42
CA ALA A 10 -33.22 25.85 26.17
C ALA A 10 -31.69 25.82 26.10
N HIS A 11 -31.11 26.16 24.94
CA HIS A 11 -29.66 26.28 24.77
C HIS A 11 -29.10 27.37 25.68
N THR A 12 -29.68 28.58 25.66
CA THR A 12 -29.25 29.67 26.55
C THR A 12 -29.41 29.28 28.01
N LEU A 13 -30.54 28.72 28.41
CA LEU A 13 -30.78 28.29 29.78
C LEU A 13 -29.77 27.24 30.25
N LEU A 14 -29.47 26.24 29.42
CA LEU A 14 -28.51 25.18 29.76
C LEU A 14 -27.10 25.73 29.94
N VAL A 15 -26.67 26.62 29.03
CA VAL A 15 -25.35 27.26 29.11
C VAL A 15 -25.23 28.08 30.40
N GLU A 16 -26.23 28.88 30.73
CA GLU A 16 -26.22 29.67 31.96
C GLU A 16 -26.25 28.79 33.22
N LEU A 17 -27.04 27.71 33.23
CA LEU A 17 -27.05 26.75 34.35
C LEU A 17 -25.67 26.14 34.60
N LEU A 18 -24.96 25.71 33.55
CA LEU A 18 -23.61 25.13 33.68
C LEU A 18 -22.56 26.18 34.07
N ALA A 19 -22.65 27.39 33.51
CA ALA A 19 -21.71 28.48 33.81
C ALA A 19 -21.82 28.92 35.28
N TYR A 20 -23.05 29.15 35.77
CA TYR A 20 -23.27 29.56 37.15
C TYR A 20 -23.11 28.41 38.16
N GLN A 21 -23.32 27.15 37.76
CA GLN A 21 -23.07 25.98 38.62
C GLN A 21 -21.64 25.98 39.16
N PHE A 22 -20.64 26.37 38.36
CA PHE A 22 -19.24 26.38 38.76
C PHE A 22 -18.97 27.23 40.03
N ALA A 23 -19.73 28.31 40.21
CA ALA A 23 -19.55 29.26 41.31
C ALA A 23 -20.73 29.31 42.28
N SER A 24 -21.71 28.43 42.13
CA SER A 24 -22.90 28.37 42.99
C SER A 24 -22.90 27.11 43.86
N PRO A 25 -23.44 27.14 45.09
CA PRO A 25 -23.55 25.95 45.92
C PRO A 25 -24.39 24.85 45.25
N VAL A 26 -23.91 23.60 45.33
CA VAL A 26 -24.65 22.44 44.83
C VAL A 26 -25.78 22.09 45.79
N ARG A 27 -27.02 22.36 45.36
CA ARG A 27 -28.26 22.12 46.12
C ARG A 27 -28.69 20.65 46.04
N TRP A 28 -27.87 19.76 46.58
CA TRP A 28 -28.06 18.32 46.45
C TRP A 28 -29.20 17.77 47.32
N ILE A 29 -29.53 18.43 48.44
CA ILE A 29 -30.64 18.03 49.33
C ILE A 29 -31.97 18.18 48.58
N GLU A 30 -32.21 19.33 47.96
CA GLU A 30 -33.43 19.59 47.20
C GLU A 30 -33.50 18.75 45.94
N THR A 31 -32.34 18.50 45.31
CA THR A 31 -32.26 17.57 44.17
C THR A 31 -32.69 16.16 44.56
N GLN A 32 -32.24 15.66 45.72
CA GLN A 32 -32.70 14.39 46.26
C GLN A 32 -34.19 14.41 46.63
N ASP A 33 -34.70 15.51 47.19
CA ASP A 33 -36.12 15.63 47.52
C ASP A 33 -37.02 15.59 46.25
N VAL A 34 -36.56 16.14 45.11
CA VAL A 34 -37.25 15.99 43.81
C VAL A 34 -37.21 14.54 43.30
N ILE A 35 -36.05 13.89 43.35
CA ILE A 35 -35.88 12.51 42.85
C ILE A 35 -36.67 11.51 43.70
N LEU A 36 -36.61 11.65 45.03
CA LEU A 36 -37.22 10.74 45.98
C LEU A 36 -38.71 11.05 46.20
N GLY A 37 -39.05 12.32 46.41
CA GLY A 37 -40.41 12.76 46.71
C GLY A 37 -41.27 12.91 45.46
N GLU A 38 -40.95 13.90 44.62
CA GLU A 38 -41.81 14.31 43.49
C GLU A 38 -41.86 13.29 42.36
N LYS A 39 -40.70 12.70 42.01
CA LYS A 39 -40.60 11.72 40.91
C LYS A 39 -40.80 10.27 41.35
N THR A 40 -40.87 10.02 42.66
CA THR A 40 -41.05 8.68 43.25
C THR A 40 -40.15 7.61 42.63
N THR A 41 -38.88 7.96 42.37
CA THR A 41 -37.96 7.07 41.63
C THR A 41 -37.65 5.80 42.42
N GLU A 42 -38.00 4.64 41.86
CA GLU A 42 -37.76 3.32 42.47
C GLU A 42 -36.33 2.83 42.27
N ARG A 43 -35.66 3.22 41.17
CA ARG A 43 -34.32 2.73 40.86
C ARG A 43 -33.34 3.89 40.63
N ILE A 44 -32.34 4.00 41.49
CA ILE A 44 -31.33 5.06 41.47
C ILE A 44 -29.98 4.42 41.21
N VAL A 45 -29.33 4.81 40.12
CA VAL A 45 -28.04 4.26 39.70
C VAL A 45 -26.98 5.36 39.74
N GLU A 46 -25.98 5.22 40.62
CA GLU A 46 -24.80 6.08 40.64
C GLU A 46 -23.79 5.63 39.59
N ILE A 47 -23.44 6.54 38.67
CA ILE A 47 -22.37 6.35 37.70
C ILE A 47 -21.13 7.06 38.21
N GLY A 48 -20.20 6.28 38.77
CA GLY A 48 -18.95 6.78 39.33
C GLY A 48 -18.03 5.64 39.77
N PRO A 49 -16.75 5.94 40.05
CA PRO A 49 -15.76 4.93 40.47
C PRO A 49 -16.02 4.39 41.89
N ALA A 50 -16.82 5.10 42.70
CA ALA A 50 -17.15 4.74 44.08
C ALA A 50 -18.64 5.01 44.38
N ASP A 51 -19.13 4.44 45.47
CA ASP A 51 -20.52 4.54 45.95
C ASP A 51 -20.63 5.69 46.96
N THR A 52 -20.66 6.92 46.46
CA THR A 52 -20.67 8.14 47.28
C THR A 52 -22.06 8.78 47.33
N LEU A 53 -22.68 9.01 46.17
CA LEU A 53 -24.02 9.57 46.05
C LEU A 53 -25.08 8.55 46.48
N GLY A 54 -24.85 7.25 46.26
CA GLY A 54 -25.70 6.16 46.71
C GLY A 54 -25.81 6.12 48.24
N VAL A 55 -24.69 6.28 48.95
CA VAL A 55 -24.68 6.40 50.43
C VAL A 55 -25.43 7.65 50.89
N MET A 56 -25.28 8.79 50.21
CA MET A 56 -26.04 10.00 50.54
C MET A 56 -27.55 9.78 50.34
N ALA A 57 -27.97 9.16 49.24
CA ALA A 57 -29.37 8.86 48.97
C ALA A 57 -29.97 7.89 50.02
N LYS A 58 -29.22 6.85 50.43
CA LYS A 58 -29.62 5.93 51.51
C LYS A 58 -29.86 6.68 52.84
N ARG A 59 -29.00 7.65 53.18
CA ARG A 59 -29.17 8.47 54.39
C ARG A 59 -30.41 9.37 54.32
N THR A 60 -30.67 10.00 53.17
CA THR A 60 -31.84 10.87 52.99
C THR A 60 -33.15 10.08 53.04
N LEU A 61 -33.17 8.87 52.47
CA LEU A 61 -34.32 7.95 52.59
C LEU A 61 -34.64 7.61 54.04
N ALA A 62 -33.63 7.12 54.78
CA ALA A 62 -33.78 6.77 56.19
C ALA A 62 -34.21 7.99 57.05
N SER A 63 -33.76 9.19 56.71
CA SER A 63 -34.06 10.39 57.50
C SER A 63 -35.44 11.00 57.24
N LYS A 64 -35.99 10.87 56.02
CA LYS A 64 -37.19 11.65 55.61
C LYS A 64 -38.30 10.83 54.94
N TYR A 65 -37.97 9.74 54.25
CA TYR A 65 -38.88 9.07 53.33
C TYR A 65 -39.29 7.65 53.75
N GLU A 66 -38.78 7.12 54.86
CA GLU A 66 -39.10 5.76 55.32
C GLU A 66 -40.62 5.56 55.56
N ALA A 67 -41.27 6.48 56.29
CA ALA A 67 -42.72 6.43 56.50
C ALA A 67 -43.52 6.71 55.21
N TYR A 68 -42.97 7.54 54.32
CA TYR A 68 -43.58 7.90 53.04
C TYR A 68 -43.60 6.71 52.07
N ASP A 69 -42.47 6.01 51.95
CA ASP A 69 -42.30 4.84 51.11
C ASP A 69 -43.14 3.67 51.64
N ALA A 70 -43.18 3.47 52.96
CA ALA A 70 -44.04 2.47 53.60
C ALA A 70 -45.54 2.72 53.34
N ALA A 71 -46.01 3.97 53.47
CA ALA A 71 -47.41 4.33 53.24
C ALA A 71 -47.84 4.18 51.76
N ARG A 72 -46.88 4.27 50.82
CA ARG A 72 -47.13 4.15 49.37
C ARG A 72 -46.68 2.83 48.77
N SER A 73 -46.17 1.90 49.57
CA SER A 73 -45.63 0.61 49.13
C SER A 73 -44.55 0.75 48.03
N VAL A 74 -43.73 1.80 48.11
CA VAL A 74 -42.64 2.04 47.15
C VAL A 74 -41.39 1.29 47.62
N GLN A 75 -40.86 0.41 46.77
CA GLN A 75 -39.59 -0.27 47.02
C GLN A 75 -38.48 0.40 46.22
N ARG A 76 -37.42 0.85 46.90
CA ARG A 76 -36.32 1.55 46.26
C ARG A 76 -35.04 0.73 46.21
N GLN A 77 -34.43 0.70 45.03
CA GLN A 77 -33.14 0.07 44.74
C GLN A 77 -32.11 1.16 44.44
N ILE A 78 -31.03 1.20 45.24
CA ILE A 78 -29.90 2.13 45.06
C ILE A 78 -28.68 1.31 44.67
N LEU A 79 -28.19 1.52 43.45
CA LEU A 79 -27.11 0.76 42.82
C LEU A 79 -25.92 1.66 42.48
N CYS A 80 -24.71 1.13 42.60
CA CYS A 80 -23.47 1.77 42.17
C CYS A 80 -22.84 0.99 41.01
N TYR A 81 -22.46 1.69 39.93
CA TYR A 81 -21.90 1.08 38.71
C TYR A 81 -20.75 0.11 38.97
N ASN A 82 -19.82 0.46 39.88
CA ASN A 82 -18.63 -0.34 40.13
C ASN A 82 -18.88 -1.56 41.04
N LYS A 83 -19.98 -1.56 41.81
CA LYS A 83 -20.29 -2.63 42.77
C LYS A 83 -21.40 -3.55 42.28
N ASP A 84 -22.46 -2.96 41.75
CA ASP A 84 -23.72 -3.66 41.46
C ASP A 84 -23.93 -3.84 39.95
N ALA A 85 -22.83 -4.05 39.22
CA ALA A 85 -22.84 -4.16 37.76
C ALA A 85 -23.80 -5.26 37.27
N LYS A 86 -23.82 -6.41 37.94
CA LYS A 86 -24.73 -7.53 37.60
C LYS A 86 -26.19 -7.10 37.62
N ASP A 87 -26.63 -6.43 38.69
CA ASP A 87 -28.01 -5.95 38.83
C ASP A 87 -28.33 -4.85 37.80
N ILE A 88 -27.37 -3.96 37.51
CA ILE A 88 -27.51 -2.89 36.51
C ILE A 88 -27.66 -3.46 35.10
N TYR A 89 -26.87 -4.48 34.76
CA TYR A 89 -26.89 -5.15 33.46
C TYR A 89 -27.93 -6.26 33.37
N TYR A 90 -28.70 -6.51 34.44
CA TYR A 90 -29.67 -7.60 34.53
C TYR A 90 -29.04 -8.98 34.22
N ASP A 91 -27.77 -9.14 34.57
CA ASP A 91 -26.99 -10.36 34.39
C ASP A 91 -27.10 -11.21 35.65
N VAL A 92 -28.32 -11.71 35.87
CA VAL A 92 -28.66 -12.60 36.98
C VAL A 92 -28.56 -14.03 36.46
N ASP A 93 -27.75 -14.85 37.12
CA ASP A 93 -27.67 -16.29 36.88
C ASP A 93 -29.09 -16.89 37.00
N PRO A 94 -29.50 -17.84 36.12
CA PRO A 94 -30.85 -18.37 36.11
C PRO A 94 -31.25 -18.93 37.48
N VAL A 95 -32.37 -18.45 38.01
CA VAL A 95 -32.96 -18.92 39.27
C VAL A 95 -33.25 -20.42 39.15
N GLU A 96 -32.57 -21.24 39.95
CA GLU A 96 -32.92 -22.63 40.18
C GLU A 96 -34.36 -22.68 40.73
N GLU A 97 -35.27 -23.33 40.01
CA GLU A 97 -36.64 -23.58 40.48
C GLU A 97 -36.59 -24.29 41.85
N GLU A 98 -37.33 -23.72 42.82
CA GLU A 98 -37.57 -24.31 44.12
C GLU A 98 -38.09 -25.76 43.99
N ALA A 99 -37.35 -26.69 44.61
CA ALA A 99 -37.80 -28.05 44.82
C ALA A 99 -38.97 -28.10 45.83
N ALA A 100 -40.14 -28.55 45.37
CA ALA A 100 -41.21 -29.04 46.22
C ALA A 100 -40.92 -30.49 46.71
N PRO A 101 -41.48 -30.92 47.86
CA PRO A 101 -40.72 -31.58 48.92
C PRO A 101 -40.61 -33.11 48.82
N ALA A 102 -39.58 -33.60 49.53
CA ALA A 102 -39.22 -35.00 49.68
C ALA A 102 -40.32 -35.88 50.32
N ALA A 103 -40.49 -37.07 49.77
CA ALA A 103 -40.92 -38.26 50.50
C ALA A 103 -39.78 -39.28 50.46
N GLY A 104 -39.26 -39.63 51.63
CA GLY A 104 -38.04 -40.39 51.81
C GLY A 104 -38.17 -41.90 51.55
N GLY A 105 -37.01 -42.52 51.44
CA GLY A 105 -36.82 -43.97 51.45
C GLY A 105 -35.38 -44.28 51.12
N GLY A 106 -34.58 -44.59 52.15
CA GLY A 106 -33.17 -44.91 52.01
C GLY A 106 -32.91 -46.32 51.45
N GLU A 107 -31.61 -46.52 51.20
CA GLU A 107 -30.83 -47.77 51.08
C GLU A 107 -30.13 -48.02 49.74
N ALA A 108 -28.93 -48.57 49.92
CA ALA A 108 -27.82 -48.63 49.00
C ALA A 108 -27.82 -49.88 48.11
N THR A 109 -27.27 -49.72 46.89
CA THR A 109 -26.67 -50.72 45.96
C THR A 109 -27.58 -51.88 45.48
N PRO A 110 -27.37 -52.50 44.29
CA PRO A 110 -26.08 -52.75 43.63
C PRO A 110 -26.06 -52.67 42.08
N ALA A 111 -24.87 -52.69 41.48
CA ALA A 111 -24.67 -53.06 40.09
C ALA A 111 -24.35 -54.57 40.00
N SER A 112 -25.11 -55.30 39.19
CA SER A 112 -24.99 -56.74 38.98
C SER A 112 -24.34 -57.07 37.64
N SER A 113 -23.70 -58.24 37.64
CA SER A 113 -22.88 -58.84 36.59
C SER A 113 -23.56 -60.04 35.94
N SER A 114 -22.95 -60.53 34.86
CA SER A 114 -22.68 -61.95 34.49
C SER A 114 -22.80 -62.12 32.97
N ALA A 115 -22.03 -62.95 32.25
CA ALA A 115 -21.36 -64.21 32.59
C ALA A 115 -20.35 -64.58 31.44
N PRO A 116 -19.72 -65.77 31.39
CA PRO A 116 -18.93 -66.50 32.39
C PRO A 116 -17.57 -67.03 31.85
N ALA A 117 -16.89 -67.75 32.73
CA ALA A 117 -15.50 -68.24 32.72
C ALA A 117 -15.15 -69.44 31.81
N ALA A 118 -13.84 -69.65 31.60
CA ALA A 118 -13.22 -70.94 31.30
C ALA A 118 -11.93 -71.12 32.12
N ALA A 119 -11.71 -72.35 32.60
CA ALA A 119 -10.72 -72.77 33.60
C ALA A 119 -9.37 -73.24 33.00
N ALA A 120 -8.38 -73.36 33.90
CA ALA A 120 -6.95 -73.56 33.70
C ALA A 120 -6.48 -74.94 33.17
N THR A 121 -5.32 -74.96 32.49
CA THR A 121 -4.25 -76.00 32.50
C THR A 121 -2.90 -75.36 32.04
N PRO A 122 -1.73 -76.02 32.12
CA PRO A 122 -0.71 -75.86 33.15
C PRO A 122 0.54 -75.05 32.72
N VAL A 123 1.29 -74.64 33.75
CA VAL A 123 2.68 -74.18 33.80
C VAL A 123 3.50 -74.41 32.52
N ALA A 124 3.85 -73.33 31.82
CA ALA A 124 5.01 -73.25 30.95
C ALA A 124 6.07 -72.40 31.65
N ALA A 125 7.28 -72.94 31.79
CA ALA A 125 8.41 -72.32 32.46
C ALA A 125 8.68 -70.91 31.92
N ALA A 126 8.97 -69.98 32.83
CA ALA A 126 9.40 -68.63 32.52
C ALA A 126 10.55 -68.66 31.49
N PRO A 127 10.53 -67.79 30.47
CA PRO A 127 11.73 -67.51 29.69
C PRO A 127 12.84 -67.07 30.66
N PRO A 128 14.11 -67.42 30.41
CA PRO A 128 15.21 -66.92 31.21
C PRO A 128 15.16 -65.38 31.24
N PRO A 129 15.58 -64.73 32.34
CA PRO A 129 15.47 -63.28 32.45
C PRO A 129 16.18 -62.62 31.26
N PRO A 130 15.53 -61.70 30.54
CA PRO A 130 16.21 -60.92 29.52
C PRO A 130 17.34 -60.12 30.18
N GLY A 131 18.51 -60.12 29.56
CA GLY A 131 19.63 -59.28 29.97
C GLY A 131 19.19 -57.81 30.09
N ALA A 132 19.84 -57.07 31.00
CA ALA A 132 19.50 -55.70 31.37
C ALA A 132 19.23 -54.80 30.15
N GLY A 133 17.96 -54.52 29.86
CA GLY A 133 17.53 -53.52 28.88
C GLY A 133 17.75 -52.09 29.41
N PRO A 134 17.67 -51.07 28.53
CA PRO A 134 17.73 -49.66 28.93
C PRO A 134 16.68 -49.35 30.01
N ALA A 135 17.01 -48.41 30.92
CA ALA A 135 16.11 -48.03 32.00
C ALA A 135 14.76 -47.51 31.47
N ALA A 136 13.68 -47.72 32.24
CA ALA A 136 12.36 -47.21 31.89
C ALA A 136 12.41 -45.69 31.69
N GLN A 137 11.85 -45.20 30.59
CA GLN A 137 11.88 -43.76 30.26
C GLN A 137 11.09 -42.95 31.29
N VAL A 138 11.70 -41.87 31.78
CA VAL A 138 11.09 -40.90 32.69
C VAL A 138 10.47 -39.77 31.86
N PRO A 139 9.24 -39.28 32.16
CA PRO A 139 8.64 -38.15 31.46
C PRO A 139 9.55 -36.91 31.51
N ASP A 140 9.94 -36.38 30.34
CA ASP A 140 10.86 -35.23 30.26
C ASP A 140 10.21 -33.95 30.81
N ALA A 141 11.03 -33.05 31.34
CA ALA A 141 10.60 -31.73 31.81
C ALA A 141 11.73 -30.72 31.56
N PRO A 142 11.43 -29.54 30.98
CA PRO A 142 12.41 -28.48 30.84
C PRO A 142 12.84 -27.95 32.20
N VAL A 143 14.06 -27.41 32.26
CA VAL A 143 14.58 -26.76 33.46
C VAL A 143 13.84 -25.45 33.75
N GLY A 144 13.63 -25.10 35.02
CA GLY A 144 13.03 -23.83 35.40
C GLY A 144 14.04 -22.68 35.37
N ALA A 145 13.56 -21.46 35.11
CA ALA A 145 14.38 -20.24 35.19
C ALA A 145 14.94 -20.04 36.61
N VAL A 146 14.14 -20.36 37.64
CA VAL A 146 14.55 -20.35 39.05
C VAL A 146 15.71 -21.30 39.30
N ASP A 147 15.70 -22.50 38.71
CA ASP A 147 16.74 -23.51 38.90
C ASP A 147 18.08 -23.07 38.29
N ILE A 148 18.04 -22.50 37.08
CA ILE A 148 19.22 -21.95 36.41
C ILE A 148 19.77 -20.75 37.20
N LEU A 149 18.89 -19.80 37.57
CA LEU A 149 19.25 -18.63 38.37
C LEU A 149 19.95 -19.03 39.66
N ARG A 150 19.35 -19.93 40.44
CA ARG A 150 19.90 -20.41 41.71
C ARG A 150 21.23 -21.15 41.50
N THR A 151 21.34 -21.95 40.45
CA THR A 151 22.56 -22.70 40.10
C THR A 151 23.71 -21.76 39.73
N LEU A 152 23.46 -20.74 38.91
CA LEU A 152 24.48 -19.77 38.51
C LEU A 152 24.98 -18.95 39.71
N VAL A 153 24.06 -18.51 40.58
CA VAL A 153 24.41 -17.81 41.82
C VAL A 153 25.23 -18.71 42.75
N ALA A 154 24.83 -19.97 42.95
CA ALA A 154 25.54 -20.93 43.79
C ALA A 154 26.96 -21.21 43.26
N GLN A 155 27.09 -21.46 41.95
CA GLN A 155 28.36 -21.71 41.28
C GLN A 155 29.31 -20.50 41.44
N LYS A 156 28.80 -19.28 41.25
CA LYS A 156 29.59 -18.05 41.36
C LYS A 156 30.06 -17.77 42.78
N LEU A 157 29.20 -18.04 43.77
CA LEU A 157 29.50 -17.88 45.20
C LEU A 157 30.35 -19.03 45.76
N LYS A 158 30.57 -20.11 44.98
CA LYS A 158 31.24 -21.36 45.41
C LYS A 158 30.60 -21.95 46.67
N LYS A 159 29.26 -21.93 46.72
CA LYS A 159 28.48 -22.49 47.82
C LYS A 159 27.59 -23.63 47.31
N PRO A 160 27.32 -24.65 48.13
CA PRO A 160 26.30 -25.66 47.81
C PRO A 160 24.95 -25.01 47.51
N LEU A 161 24.14 -25.65 46.65
CA LEU A 161 22.81 -25.15 46.27
C LEU A 161 21.89 -24.92 47.49
N ALA A 162 22.03 -25.77 48.53
CA ALA A 162 21.27 -25.67 49.78
C ALA A 162 21.56 -24.37 50.57
N ASP A 163 22.76 -23.80 50.43
CA ASP A 163 23.19 -22.60 51.15
C ASP A 163 22.73 -21.30 50.48
N ILE A 164 22.05 -21.39 49.34
CA ILE A 164 21.47 -20.26 48.61
C ILE A 164 19.94 -20.26 48.81
N PRO A 165 19.42 -19.49 49.79
CA PRO A 165 17.98 -19.35 50.01
C PRO A 165 17.34 -18.50 48.90
N LEU A 166 16.18 -18.94 48.42
CA LEU A 166 15.45 -18.26 47.34
C LEU A 166 14.87 -16.90 47.76
N SER A 167 14.55 -16.73 49.05
CA SER A 167 13.95 -15.51 49.59
C SER A 167 14.92 -14.33 49.78
N LYS A 168 16.21 -14.48 49.44
CA LYS A 168 17.21 -13.42 49.55
C LYS A 168 17.56 -12.86 48.18
N ALA A 169 17.82 -11.56 48.12
CA ALA A 169 18.27 -10.91 46.90
C ALA A 169 19.77 -11.15 46.64
N ILE A 170 20.23 -10.98 45.40
CA ILE A 170 21.64 -11.17 45.02
C ILE A 170 22.54 -10.26 45.86
N LYS A 171 22.13 -9.02 46.09
CA LYS A 171 22.85 -8.02 46.89
C LYS A 171 23.13 -8.49 48.33
N ASP A 172 22.18 -9.18 48.94
CA ASP A 172 22.32 -9.74 50.28
C ASP A 172 23.27 -10.95 50.29
N LEU A 173 23.22 -11.76 49.24
CA LEU A 173 24.04 -12.98 49.11
C LEU A 173 25.53 -12.68 48.87
N VAL A 174 25.85 -11.56 48.21
CA VAL A 174 27.25 -11.16 47.95
C VAL A 174 27.90 -10.39 49.11
N GLY A 175 27.12 -9.96 50.10
CA GLY A 175 27.64 -9.29 51.31
C GLY A 175 28.44 -8.01 51.05
N GLY A 176 27.95 -7.15 50.15
CA GLY A 176 28.60 -5.87 49.81
C GLY A 176 29.75 -5.94 48.81
N LYS A 177 30.07 -7.13 48.26
CA LYS A 177 31.07 -7.30 47.19
C LYS A 177 30.50 -6.90 45.82
N SER A 178 30.47 -5.61 45.53
CA SER A 178 29.89 -5.05 44.29
C SER A 178 30.46 -5.65 42.99
N THR A 179 31.76 -6.01 42.95
CA THR A 179 32.35 -6.71 41.79
C THR A 179 31.66 -8.04 41.50
N LEU A 180 31.39 -8.83 42.54
CA LEU A 180 30.78 -10.14 42.40
C LEU A 180 29.29 -10.03 42.06
N GLN A 181 28.61 -9.00 42.55
CA GLN A 181 27.25 -8.64 42.14
C GLN A 181 27.18 -8.38 40.63
N ASN A 182 28.03 -7.49 40.11
CA ASN A 182 28.03 -7.13 38.69
C ASN A 182 28.39 -8.31 37.78
N GLU A 183 29.26 -9.20 38.24
CA GLU A 183 29.55 -10.44 37.53
C GLU A 183 28.33 -11.37 37.47
N ILE A 184 27.59 -11.55 38.56
CA ILE A 184 26.36 -12.35 38.56
C ILE A 184 25.34 -11.72 37.61
N LEU A 185 25.11 -10.40 37.69
CA LEU A 185 24.16 -9.72 36.81
C LEU A 185 24.56 -9.85 35.33
N GLY A 186 25.85 -9.71 35.00
CA GLY A 186 26.36 -9.90 33.65
C GLY A 186 26.22 -11.35 33.16
N ASP A 187 26.37 -12.32 34.05
CA ASP A 187 26.16 -13.74 33.75
C ASP A 187 24.66 -14.06 33.54
N LEU A 188 23.75 -13.43 34.29
CA LEU A 188 22.29 -13.53 34.08
C LEU A 188 21.85 -12.88 32.75
N GLY A 189 22.41 -11.73 32.39
CA GLY A 189 22.14 -11.09 31.10
C GLY A 189 22.58 -11.96 29.91
N LYS A 190 23.70 -12.68 30.02
CA LYS A 190 24.13 -13.65 28.98
C LYS A 190 23.25 -14.90 28.93
N GLU A 191 22.64 -15.27 30.04
CA GLU A 191 21.82 -16.47 30.13
C GLU A 191 20.40 -16.23 29.61
N PHE A 192 19.76 -15.14 30.03
CA PHE A 192 18.34 -14.87 29.78
C PHE A 192 18.08 -13.68 28.84
N GLY A 193 19.11 -12.95 28.41
CA GLY A 193 18.98 -11.76 27.57
C GLY A 193 18.55 -10.53 28.36
N SER A 194 17.24 -10.35 28.54
CA SER A 194 16.67 -9.21 29.28
C SER A 194 16.44 -9.57 30.75
N THR A 195 16.92 -8.74 31.68
CA THR A 195 16.63 -8.84 33.11
C THR A 195 15.60 -7.77 33.53
N PRO A 196 14.76 -8.02 34.55
CA PRO A 196 13.89 -7.00 35.14
C PRO A 196 14.65 -5.78 35.66
N GLU A 197 13.94 -4.70 36.03
CA GLU A 197 14.58 -3.55 36.69
C GLU A 197 15.02 -3.91 38.11
N LYS A 198 16.26 -3.55 38.47
CA LYS A 198 16.91 -3.84 39.77
C LYS A 198 16.89 -5.34 40.16
N PRO A 199 17.44 -6.23 39.30
CA PRO A 199 17.51 -7.66 39.60
C PRO A 199 18.36 -7.96 40.85
N GLU A 200 19.24 -7.04 41.27
CA GLU A 200 20.05 -7.18 42.48
C GLU A 200 19.26 -7.06 43.79
N ASP A 201 18.15 -6.32 43.79
CA ASP A 201 17.32 -6.02 44.97
C ASP A 201 16.10 -6.95 45.05
N THR A 202 15.81 -7.71 43.98
CA THR A 202 14.68 -8.64 43.92
C THR A 202 15.08 -10.01 44.49
N PRO A 203 14.27 -10.63 45.37
CA PRO A 203 14.46 -12.01 45.81
C PRO A 203 14.59 -13.00 44.64
N LEU A 204 15.35 -14.10 44.80
CA LEU A 204 15.62 -15.03 43.69
C LEU A 204 14.37 -15.80 43.21
N ASP A 205 13.38 -16.03 44.06
CA ASP A 205 12.10 -16.64 43.67
C ASP A 205 11.26 -15.70 42.80
N GLU A 206 11.09 -14.45 43.21
CA GLU A 206 10.39 -13.42 42.44
C GLU A 206 11.13 -13.11 41.13
N LEU A 207 12.46 -13.01 41.19
CA LEU A 207 13.31 -12.79 40.03
C LEU A 207 13.19 -13.95 39.04
N GLY A 208 13.31 -15.20 39.52
CA GLY A 208 13.15 -16.37 38.65
C GLY A 208 11.74 -16.51 38.07
N ALA A 209 10.70 -16.19 38.84
CA ALA A 209 9.31 -16.19 38.35
C ALA A 209 9.06 -15.13 37.27
N SER A 210 9.62 -13.92 37.43
CA SER A 210 9.51 -12.86 36.43
C SER A 210 10.20 -13.23 35.11
N MET A 211 11.33 -13.95 35.19
CA MET A 211 12.10 -14.40 34.04
C MET A 211 11.51 -15.68 33.41
N GLN A 212 10.69 -16.43 34.15
CA GLN A 212 10.05 -17.65 33.66
C GLN A 212 9.09 -17.38 32.49
N ALA A 213 8.46 -16.20 32.44
CA ALA A 213 7.51 -15.85 31.39
C ALA A 213 8.14 -15.71 29.99
N THR A 214 9.41 -15.29 29.92
CA THR A 214 10.17 -15.13 28.67
C THR A 214 11.15 -16.27 28.41
N PHE A 215 11.27 -17.23 29.34
CA PHE A 215 12.21 -18.32 29.27
C PHE A 215 11.67 -19.53 28.48
N ASN A 216 12.43 -20.00 27.50
CA ASN A 216 12.03 -21.08 26.58
C ASN A 216 12.35 -22.50 27.10
N GLY A 217 12.86 -22.64 28.33
CA GLY A 217 13.18 -23.94 28.93
C GLY A 217 14.52 -24.54 28.49
N GLN A 218 15.35 -23.81 27.72
CA GLN A 218 16.65 -24.28 27.22
C GLN A 218 17.81 -23.55 27.90
N LEU A 219 18.94 -24.24 28.06
CA LEU A 219 20.17 -23.65 28.60
C LEU A 219 20.69 -22.49 27.72
N GLY A 220 20.96 -21.35 28.33
CA GLY A 220 21.53 -20.18 27.69
C GLY A 220 23.05 -20.31 27.45
N LYS A 221 23.65 -19.20 26.97
CA LYS A 221 25.07 -19.17 26.60
C LYS A 221 25.99 -19.38 27.80
N GLN A 222 25.59 -18.93 28.99
CA GLN A 222 26.43 -18.98 30.18
C GLN A 222 26.43 -20.39 30.78
N SER A 223 25.26 -20.96 31.06
CA SER A 223 25.12 -22.32 31.60
C SER A 223 25.73 -23.37 30.68
N SER A 224 25.48 -23.28 29.38
CA SER A 224 26.07 -24.17 28.36
C SER A 224 27.60 -24.11 28.34
N SER A 225 28.17 -22.90 28.45
CA SER A 225 29.63 -22.69 28.50
C SER A 225 30.25 -23.30 29.77
N LEU A 226 29.58 -23.14 30.92
CA LEU A 226 30.02 -23.73 32.19
C LEU A 226 29.96 -25.26 32.16
N ILE A 227 28.89 -25.84 31.61
CA ILE A 227 28.76 -27.31 31.47
C ILE A 227 29.82 -27.85 30.53
N ALA A 228 30.07 -27.19 29.39
CA ALA A 228 31.14 -27.59 28.47
C ALA A 228 32.52 -27.55 29.15
N ARG A 229 32.77 -26.53 29.99
CA ARG A 229 33.99 -26.42 30.78
C ARG A 229 34.11 -27.52 31.84
N LEU A 230 33.03 -27.82 32.55
CA LEU A 230 32.97 -28.90 33.54
C LEU A 230 33.36 -30.23 32.87
N VAL A 231 32.68 -30.58 31.77
CA VAL A 231 32.94 -31.83 31.06
C VAL A 231 34.36 -31.89 30.51
N SER A 232 34.84 -30.84 29.84
CA SER A 232 36.20 -30.84 29.26
C SER A 232 37.33 -30.84 30.29
N SER A 233 37.12 -30.25 31.47
CA SER A 233 38.18 -30.13 32.49
C SER A 233 38.17 -31.29 33.50
N LYS A 234 37.00 -31.79 33.90
CA LYS A 234 36.84 -32.75 34.99
C LYS A 234 36.56 -34.19 34.56
N MET A 235 36.10 -34.43 33.33
CA MET A 235 35.87 -35.79 32.83
C MET A 235 37.16 -36.43 32.29
N PRO A 236 37.27 -37.76 32.29
CA PRO A 236 38.39 -38.48 31.69
C PRO A 236 38.43 -38.28 30.16
N GLY A 237 39.61 -38.44 29.57
CA GLY A 237 39.81 -38.27 28.13
C GLY A 237 38.93 -39.23 27.32
N GLY A 238 38.17 -38.67 26.37
CA GLY A 238 37.22 -39.44 25.53
C GLY A 238 35.77 -39.41 26.02
N PHE A 239 35.51 -39.01 27.27
CA PHE A 239 34.15 -38.91 27.84
C PHE A 239 33.56 -37.51 27.62
N ASN A 240 33.03 -37.27 26.42
CA ASN A 240 32.47 -35.97 26.01
C ASN A 240 31.00 -35.77 26.46
N ILE A 241 30.44 -34.57 26.22
CA ILE A 241 29.06 -34.24 26.61
C ILE A 241 28.03 -35.20 25.99
N THR A 242 28.28 -35.69 24.77
CA THR A 242 27.42 -36.68 24.11
C THR A 242 27.45 -38.02 24.85
N ALA A 243 28.61 -38.46 25.33
CA ALA A 243 28.75 -39.66 26.15
C ALA A 243 28.07 -39.50 27.52
N VAL A 244 28.19 -38.32 28.15
CA VAL A 244 27.49 -37.98 29.40
C VAL A 244 25.97 -38.07 29.21
N ARG A 245 25.43 -37.39 28.19
CA ARG A 245 23.99 -37.42 27.89
C ARG A 245 23.50 -38.82 27.56
N LYS A 246 24.25 -39.57 26.74
CA LYS A 246 23.93 -40.97 26.40
C LYS A 246 23.93 -41.88 27.64
N HIS A 247 24.86 -41.67 28.59
CA HIS A 247 24.88 -42.42 29.84
C HIS A 247 23.63 -42.13 30.68
N LEU A 248 23.27 -40.86 30.86
CA LEU A 248 22.06 -40.46 31.59
C LEU A 248 20.77 -40.99 30.94
N GLU A 249 20.70 -40.98 29.61
CA GLU A 249 19.60 -41.54 28.85
C GLU A 249 19.51 -43.07 29.00
N THR A 250 20.63 -43.78 28.79
CA THR A 250 20.63 -45.25 28.77
C THR A 250 20.48 -45.86 30.17
N ARG A 251 21.17 -45.29 31.17
CA ARG A 251 21.21 -45.83 32.54
C ARG A 251 20.01 -45.40 33.38
N TRP A 252 19.48 -44.20 33.15
CA TRP A 252 18.45 -43.59 34.00
C TRP A 252 17.19 -43.15 33.25
N GLY A 253 17.12 -43.32 31.92
CA GLY A 253 15.92 -43.01 31.14
C GLY A 253 15.59 -41.52 31.08
N LEU A 254 16.57 -40.63 31.31
CA LEU A 254 16.36 -39.19 31.39
C LEU A 254 16.34 -38.53 30.01
N GLY A 255 15.27 -37.81 29.71
CA GLY A 255 15.14 -36.95 28.54
C GLY A 255 16.03 -35.69 28.60
N SER A 256 16.08 -34.94 27.50
CA SER A 256 16.99 -33.80 27.32
C SER A 256 16.85 -32.70 28.38
N GLY A 257 15.62 -32.34 28.74
CA GLY A 257 15.38 -31.30 29.75
C GLY A 257 15.84 -31.74 31.15
N ARG A 258 15.57 -32.99 31.51
CA ARG A 258 16.06 -33.55 32.78
C ARG A 258 17.56 -33.77 32.81
N GLN A 259 18.18 -34.13 31.68
CA GLN A 259 19.64 -34.15 31.57
C GLN A 259 20.24 -32.77 31.86
N ASP A 260 19.62 -31.70 31.36
CA ASP A 260 20.04 -30.33 31.65
C ASP A 260 19.92 -30.02 33.15
N GLY A 261 18.86 -30.47 33.81
CA GLY A 261 18.71 -30.36 35.26
C GLY A 261 19.82 -31.07 36.06
N VAL A 262 20.18 -32.30 35.67
CA VAL A 262 21.29 -33.05 36.28
C VAL A 262 22.62 -32.32 36.05
N LEU A 263 22.85 -31.80 34.85
CA LEU A 263 24.07 -31.08 34.49
C LEU A 263 24.17 -29.72 35.19
N LEU A 264 23.06 -29.03 35.42
CA LEU A 264 23.01 -27.81 36.24
C LEU A 264 23.38 -28.12 37.70
N LEU A 265 22.77 -29.15 38.29
CA LEU A 265 23.13 -29.57 39.65
C LEU A 265 24.61 -29.94 39.75
N SER A 266 25.13 -30.61 38.73
CA SER A 266 26.53 -30.99 38.60
C SER A 266 27.50 -29.80 38.63
N LEU A 267 27.09 -28.61 38.18
CA LEU A 267 27.92 -27.38 38.30
C LEU A 267 28.12 -26.94 39.76
N THR A 268 27.21 -27.30 40.66
CA THR A 268 27.29 -26.93 42.09
C THR A 268 28.08 -27.92 42.93
N ALA A 269 28.36 -29.11 42.39
CA ALA A 269 29.06 -30.21 43.04
C ALA A 269 30.26 -30.70 42.19
N GLU A 270 31.01 -29.76 41.63
CA GLU A 270 32.13 -30.03 40.72
C GLU A 270 33.26 -30.82 41.42
N PRO A 271 33.80 -31.90 40.80
CA PRO A 271 34.96 -32.60 41.32
C PRO A 271 36.19 -31.68 41.42
N ALA A 272 36.89 -31.73 42.56
CA ALA A 272 38.08 -30.89 42.77
C ALA A 272 39.16 -31.15 41.71
N ALA A 273 39.39 -32.42 41.38
CA ALA A 273 40.33 -32.87 40.36
C ALA A 273 39.61 -33.62 39.22
N ARG A 274 40.31 -33.83 38.10
CA ARG A 274 39.82 -34.64 36.99
C ARG A 274 39.66 -36.10 37.43
N LEU A 275 38.55 -36.72 37.05
CA LEU A 275 38.26 -38.12 37.34
C LEU A 275 39.18 -39.05 36.53
N GLY A 276 39.64 -40.13 37.16
CA GLY A 276 40.70 -40.99 36.63
C GLY A 276 40.25 -41.97 35.54
N SER A 277 39.05 -42.54 35.68
CA SER A 277 38.50 -43.52 34.74
C SER A 277 37.06 -43.19 34.32
N GLU A 278 36.61 -43.79 33.21
CA GLU A 278 35.21 -43.68 32.76
C GLU A 278 34.23 -44.24 33.81
N ASN A 279 34.64 -45.26 34.58
CA ASN A 279 33.81 -45.83 35.64
C ASN A 279 33.62 -44.83 36.80
N ASP A 280 34.66 -44.08 37.17
CA ASP A 280 34.57 -43.02 38.18
C ASP A 280 33.65 -41.89 37.72
N ALA A 281 33.69 -41.55 36.42
CA ALA A 281 32.81 -40.55 35.81
C ALA A 281 31.34 -41.00 35.82
N LYS A 282 31.07 -42.27 35.48
CA LYS A 282 29.72 -42.85 35.54
C LYS A 282 29.20 -42.92 36.97
N ALA A 283 30.02 -43.37 37.92
CA ALA A 283 29.64 -43.43 39.34
C ALA A 283 29.30 -42.04 39.90
N TRP A 284 30.08 -41.02 39.52
CA TRP A 284 29.79 -39.64 39.90
C TRP A 284 28.51 -39.09 39.25
N LEU A 285 28.27 -39.37 37.96
CA LEU A 285 27.02 -39.00 37.28
C LEU A 285 25.80 -39.71 37.87
N ASP A 286 25.96 -40.96 38.28
CA ASP A 286 24.91 -41.74 38.94
C ASP A 286 24.56 -41.12 40.30
N ASP A 287 25.55 -40.68 41.09
CA ASP A 287 25.32 -39.92 42.34
C ASP A 287 24.60 -38.59 42.06
N MET A 288 25.00 -37.85 41.01
CA MET A 288 24.32 -36.60 40.62
C MET A 288 22.89 -36.82 40.13
N ALA A 289 22.63 -37.88 39.37
CA ALA A 289 21.29 -38.24 38.91
C ALA A 289 20.36 -38.57 40.09
N ASN A 290 20.85 -39.32 41.08
CA ASN A 290 20.09 -39.62 42.30
C ASN A 290 19.79 -38.37 43.14
N LYS A 291 20.76 -37.45 43.27
CA LYS A 291 20.54 -36.15 43.96
C LYS A 291 19.53 -35.26 43.24
N TYR A 292 19.59 -35.23 41.91
CA TYR A 292 18.60 -34.51 41.11
C TYR A 292 17.21 -35.14 41.25
N ALA A 293 17.11 -36.47 41.22
CA ALA A 293 15.85 -37.18 41.39
C ALA A 293 15.19 -36.92 42.76
N ALA A 294 15.99 -36.88 43.84
CA ALA A 294 15.52 -36.50 45.16
C ALA A 294 14.99 -35.06 45.22
N THR A 295 15.61 -34.14 44.48
CA THR A 295 15.20 -32.72 44.43
C THR A 295 13.95 -32.52 43.56
N ALA A 296 13.86 -33.24 42.44
CA ALA A 296 12.77 -33.14 41.47
C ALA A 296 11.57 -34.06 41.78
N GLY A 297 11.63 -34.84 42.87
CA GLY A 297 10.54 -35.75 43.28
C GLY A 297 10.33 -36.94 42.34
N ILE A 298 11.38 -37.41 41.67
CA ILE A 298 11.32 -38.48 40.67
C ILE A 298 11.91 -39.76 41.26
N ASN A 299 11.34 -40.92 40.95
CA ASN A 299 11.89 -42.21 41.39
C ASN A 299 12.70 -42.85 40.27
N LEU A 300 14.02 -42.99 40.46
CA LEU A 300 14.91 -43.61 39.48
C LEU A 300 15.05 -45.11 39.77
N SER A 301 14.77 -45.96 38.78
CA SER A 301 15.01 -47.40 38.85
C SER A 301 16.12 -47.77 37.89
N ALA A 302 17.30 -48.07 38.42
CA ALA A 302 18.41 -48.57 37.62
C ALA A 302 18.17 -50.07 37.30
N PRO A 303 18.44 -50.55 36.07
CA PRO A 303 18.40 -51.99 35.80
C PRO A 303 19.36 -52.74 36.74
N THR A 304 18.84 -53.74 37.46
CA THR A 304 19.61 -54.61 38.38
C THR A 304 20.36 -55.67 37.58
N ALA A 305 21.66 -55.82 37.83
CA ALA A 305 22.43 -56.94 37.31
C ALA A 305 22.03 -58.21 38.09
N GLY A 306 21.36 -59.15 37.41
CA GLY A 306 21.07 -60.47 37.96
C GLY A 306 22.38 -61.22 38.23
N GLY A 307 22.49 -61.82 39.42
CA GLY A 307 23.65 -62.58 39.86
C GLY A 307 23.94 -63.80 38.99
N ASP A 308 25.24 -64.07 38.86
CA ASP A 308 25.85 -65.16 38.12
C ASP A 308 25.35 -66.52 38.63
N ALA A 309 24.77 -67.34 37.76
CA ALA A 309 24.41 -68.72 38.07
C ALA A 309 24.76 -69.64 36.89
N GLY A 310 25.83 -70.43 37.09
CA GLY A 310 25.90 -71.83 36.67
C GLY A 310 26.01 -72.13 35.17
N ALA A 311 27.19 -72.62 34.79
CA ALA A 311 27.50 -73.20 33.49
C ALA A 311 26.46 -74.23 32.97
N GLY A 312 26.08 -74.08 31.70
CA GLY A 312 25.32 -75.07 30.93
C GLY A 312 25.46 -74.78 29.43
N ALA A 313 26.09 -75.71 28.70
CA ALA A 313 26.48 -75.56 27.29
C ALA A 313 25.30 -75.63 26.31
N GLY A 314 25.37 -74.85 25.22
CA GLY A 314 24.66 -75.11 23.97
C GLY A 314 23.91 -73.93 23.37
N GLY A 315 24.60 -73.09 22.59
CA GLY A 315 23.99 -72.07 21.72
C GLY A 315 24.70 -70.73 21.81
N MET A 316 25.53 -70.40 20.80
CA MET A 316 26.20 -69.11 20.67
C MET A 316 25.16 -68.03 20.30
N MET A 317 24.34 -67.59 21.25
CA MET A 317 23.52 -66.39 21.08
C MET A 317 24.44 -65.17 21.22
N MET A 318 24.84 -64.61 20.06
CA MET A 318 25.60 -63.36 19.97
C MET A 318 24.83 -62.21 20.65
N ASP A 319 25.49 -61.53 21.58
CA ASP A 319 24.99 -60.31 22.22
C ASP A 319 24.87 -59.17 21.19
N PRO A 320 23.67 -58.60 20.95
CA PRO A 320 23.46 -57.49 20.02
C PRO A 320 24.32 -56.26 20.34
N ALA A 321 24.60 -55.99 21.62
CA ALA A 321 25.45 -54.87 22.03
C ALA A 321 26.92 -55.12 21.67
N ALA A 322 27.39 -56.37 21.81
CA ALA A 322 28.71 -56.78 21.36
C ALA A 322 28.84 -56.72 19.83
N LEU A 323 27.76 -57.00 19.09
CA LEU A 323 27.75 -56.92 17.62
C LEU A 323 27.73 -55.46 17.12
N GLU A 324 27.02 -54.57 17.79
CA GLU A 324 27.05 -53.12 17.52
C GLU A 324 28.43 -52.50 17.87
N ALA A 325 29.05 -52.95 18.96
CA ALA A 325 30.42 -52.57 19.32
C ALA A 325 31.45 -53.09 18.29
N LEU A 326 31.34 -54.35 17.87
CA LEU A 326 32.23 -54.94 16.86
C LEU A 326 32.08 -54.25 15.49
N THR A 327 30.84 -53.93 15.09
CA THR A 327 30.59 -53.18 13.85
C THR A 327 31.01 -51.71 13.94
N LYS A 328 30.97 -51.09 15.13
CA LYS A 328 31.53 -49.76 15.38
C LYS A 328 33.05 -49.76 15.21
N ASP A 329 33.74 -50.75 15.75
CA ASP A 329 35.19 -50.88 15.61
C ASP A 329 35.60 -51.16 14.16
N GLN A 330 34.83 -51.98 13.43
CA GLN A 330 35.01 -52.16 11.99
C GLN A 330 34.78 -50.86 11.21
N LYS A 331 33.73 -50.09 11.52
CA LYS A 331 33.47 -48.76 10.91
C LYS A 331 34.59 -47.77 11.23
N ALA A 332 35.16 -47.82 12.43
CA ALA A 332 36.29 -46.98 12.80
C ALA A 332 37.54 -47.33 11.98
N LEU A 333 37.82 -48.63 11.80
CA LEU A 333 38.89 -49.11 10.92
C LEU A 333 38.67 -48.66 9.46
N PHE A 334 37.46 -48.82 8.92
CA PHE A 334 37.13 -48.37 7.56
C PHE A 334 37.28 -46.85 7.40
N LYS A 335 36.88 -46.06 8.41
CA LYS A 335 37.07 -44.61 8.40
C LYS A 335 38.56 -44.23 8.37
N GLN A 336 39.38 -44.90 9.18
CA GLN A 336 40.84 -44.69 9.18
C GLN A 336 41.47 -45.06 7.83
N GLN A 337 41.08 -46.17 7.23
CA GLN A 337 41.53 -46.58 5.89
C GLN A 337 41.11 -45.55 4.82
N LEU A 338 39.86 -45.08 4.86
CA LEU A 338 39.34 -44.05 3.97
C LEU A 338 40.13 -42.74 4.11
N GLU A 339 40.37 -42.26 5.33
CA GLU A 339 41.17 -41.06 5.60
C GLU A 339 42.61 -41.22 5.13
N LEU A 340 43.20 -42.41 5.26
CA LEU A 340 44.55 -42.72 4.75
C LEU A 340 44.59 -42.65 3.22
N PHE A 341 43.63 -43.28 2.53
CA PHE A 341 43.53 -43.21 1.07
C PHE A 341 43.28 -41.79 0.58
N ALA A 342 42.39 -41.04 1.23
CA ALA A 342 42.13 -39.64 0.89
C ALA A 342 43.40 -38.78 1.04
N ARG A 343 44.17 -38.98 2.12
CA ARG A 343 45.44 -38.29 2.35
C ARG A 343 46.49 -38.66 1.29
N TYR A 344 46.60 -39.94 0.94
CA TYR A 344 47.50 -40.40 -0.13
C TYR A 344 47.14 -39.79 -1.49
N LEU A 345 45.85 -39.75 -1.82
CA LEU A 345 45.31 -39.17 -3.05
C LEU A 345 45.23 -37.63 -3.02
N LYS A 346 45.64 -36.98 -1.93
CA LYS A 346 45.52 -35.52 -1.71
C LYS A 346 44.08 -35.00 -1.89
N MET A 347 43.09 -35.82 -1.57
CA MET A 347 41.67 -35.46 -1.64
C MET A 347 41.19 -34.92 -0.30
N ASP A 348 40.61 -33.71 -0.30
CA ASP A 348 39.92 -33.16 0.87
C ASP A 348 38.46 -33.62 0.86
N LEU A 349 38.14 -34.60 1.70
CA LEU A 349 36.79 -35.15 1.86
C LEU A 349 35.76 -34.11 2.32
N ARG A 350 36.20 -32.99 2.90
CA ARG A 350 35.34 -31.90 3.40
C ARG A 350 35.34 -30.67 2.50
N ALA A 351 35.95 -30.74 1.32
CA ALA A 351 35.99 -29.61 0.39
C ALA A 351 34.56 -29.12 0.03
N GLY A 352 33.64 -30.06 -0.22
CA GLY A 352 32.23 -29.76 -0.48
C GLY A 352 31.55 -29.04 0.70
N ASP A 353 31.70 -29.56 1.92
CA ASP A 353 31.13 -28.94 3.12
C ASP A 353 31.68 -27.53 3.35
N LYS A 354 32.99 -27.33 3.19
CA LYS A 354 33.64 -26.01 3.35
C LYS A 354 33.12 -25.02 2.31
N ALA A 355 33.00 -25.46 1.05
CA ALA A 355 32.46 -24.62 -0.03
C ALA A 355 30.99 -24.29 0.21
N PHE A 356 30.19 -25.24 0.71
CA PHE A 356 28.80 -25.01 1.08
C PHE A 356 28.66 -23.99 2.21
N VAL A 357 29.43 -24.12 3.28
CA VAL A 357 29.44 -23.14 4.38
C VAL A 357 29.86 -21.76 3.87
N GLY A 358 30.89 -21.67 3.03
CA GLY A 358 31.29 -20.41 2.39
C GLY A 358 30.19 -19.81 1.52
N SER A 359 29.51 -20.63 0.72
CA SER A 359 28.37 -20.21 -0.11
C SER A 359 27.18 -19.74 0.74
N GLN A 360 26.91 -20.40 1.86
CA GLN A 360 25.82 -20.01 2.76
C GLN A 360 26.10 -18.65 3.42
N GLN A 361 27.34 -18.40 3.85
CA GLN A 361 27.76 -17.10 4.39
C GLN A 361 27.63 -16.01 3.33
N ALA A 362 28.08 -16.26 2.10
CA ALA A 362 27.94 -15.31 0.99
C ALA A 362 26.47 -15.05 0.64
N ALA A 363 25.64 -16.09 0.59
CA ALA A 363 24.20 -15.95 0.33
C ALA A 363 23.50 -15.13 1.42
N SER A 364 23.83 -15.38 2.70
CA SER A 364 23.30 -14.59 3.82
C SER A 364 23.71 -13.12 3.75
N ALA A 365 24.96 -12.83 3.34
CA ALA A 365 25.44 -11.46 3.17
C ALA A 365 24.73 -10.74 2.00
N LEU A 366 24.52 -11.43 0.88
CA LEU A 366 23.78 -10.89 -0.27
C LEU A 366 22.30 -10.68 0.07
N GLN A 367 21.67 -11.62 0.79
CA GLN A 367 20.29 -11.48 1.25
C GLN A 367 20.14 -10.25 2.14
N ALA A 368 21.04 -10.03 3.10
CA ALA A 368 21.01 -8.84 3.94
C ALA A 368 21.13 -7.53 3.14
N GLN A 369 21.89 -7.52 2.04
CA GLN A 369 21.94 -6.36 1.15
C GLN A 369 20.62 -6.15 0.38
N LEU A 370 20.01 -7.22 -0.12
CA LEU A 370 18.70 -7.15 -0.79
C LEU A 370 17.59 -6.70 0.17
N ASP A 371 17.60 -7.21 1.39
CA ASP A 371 16.65 -6.84 2.44
C ASP A 371 16.78 -5.37 2.82
N LEU A 372 18.01 -4.83 2.87
CA LEU A 372 18.25 -3.39 3.06
C LEU A 372 17.60 -2.58 1.93
N TRP A 373 17.83 -2.95 0.66
CA TRP A 373 17.23 -2.26 -0.49
C TRP A 373 15.69 -2.28 -0.44
N ASN A 374 15.10 -3.42 -0.10
CA ASN A 374 13.65 -3.56 0.02
C ASN A 374 13.09 -2.81 1.25
N THR A 375 13.83 -2.74 2.36
CA THR A 375 13.41 -2.00 3.55
C THR A 375 13.39 -0.49 3.28
N GLU A 376 14.39 0.01 2.54
CA GLU A 376 14.49 1.45 2.22
C GLU A 376 13.51 1.88 1.14
N HIS A 377 13.40 1.13 0.03
CA HIS A 377 12.56 1.54 -1.10
C HIS A 377 11.16 0.94 -1.10
N GLY A 378 10.93 -0.12 -0.32
CA GLY A 378 9.69 -0.89 -0.33
C GLY A 378 9.53 -1.79 -1.56
N GLU A 379 8.68 -2.80 -1.39
CA GLU A 379 8.43 -3.84 -2.40
C GLU A 379 7.81 -3.28 -3.69
N PHE A 380 6.88 -2.32 -3.57
CA PHE A 380 6.21 -1.74 -4.74
C PHE A 380 7.18 -1.00 -5.65
N TYR A 381 8.15 -0.28 -5.06
CA TYR A 381 9.20 0.38 -5.83
C TYR A 381 10.13 -0.63 -6.48
N ALA A 382 10.62 -1.61 -5.71
CA ALA A 382 11.57 -2.63 -6.17
C ALA A 382 11.01 -3.45 -7.35
N ALA A 383 9.78 -3.94 -7.24
CA ALA A 383 9.09 -4.61 -8.34
C ALA A 383 8.76 -3.62 -9.48
N GLY A 384 8.38 -2.40 -9.14
CA GLY A 384 7.98 -1.37 -10.09
C GLY A 384 9.09 -0.79 -10.97
N ILE A 385 10.37 -1.01 -10.63
CA ILE A 385 11.52 -0.59 -11.45
C ILE A 385 12.04 -1.69 -12.40
N GLU A 386 11.42 -2.88 -12.42
CA GLU A 386 11.83 -3.96 -13.30
C GLU A 386 11.73 -3.54 -14.79
N PRO A 387 12.80 -3.71 -15.60
CA PRO A 387 12.79 -3.36 -17.02
C PRO A 387 11.85 -4.28 -17.80
N SER A 388 11.13 -3.70 -18.76
CA SER A 388 10.15 -4.40 -19.61
C SER A 388 10.44 -4.24 -21.10
N PHE A 389 11.25 -3.24 -21.48
CA PHE A 389 11.51 -2.89 -22.86
C PHE A 389 12.32 -3.99 -23.57
N SER A 390 11.89 -4.33 -24.79
CA SER A 390 12.63 -5.21 -25.68
C SER A 390 12.32 -4.83 -27.12
N ALA A 391 13.37 -4.55 -27.90
CA ALA A 391 13.24 -4.22 -29.32
C ALA A 391 12.56 -5.36 -30.13
N LEU A 392 12.73 -6.62 -29.71
CA LEU A 392 12.12 -7.79 -30.35
C LEU A 392 10.60 -7.86 -30.15
N LYS A 393 10.06 -7.14 -29.16
CA LYS A 393 8.62 -7.08 -28.89
C LYS A 393 7.91 -5.92 -29.61
N ALA A 394 8.65 -5.07 -30.33
CA ALA A 394 8.09 -3.93 -31.05
C ALA A 394 7.12 -4.39 -32.15
N ARG A 395 5.87 -3.90 -32.11
CA ARG A 395 4.86 -4.16 -33.13
C ARG A 395 4.72 -2.94 -34.02
N VAL A 396 4.92 -3.14 -35.32
CA VAL A 396 4.86 -2.06 -36.31
C VAL A 396 3.59 -2.23 -37.14
N TYR A 397 2.77 -1.19 -37.18
CA TYR A 397 1.58 -1.08 -38.01
C TYR A 397 1.77 0.04 -39.03
N ASP A 398 1.86 -0.32 -40.31
CA ASP A 398 2.13 0.60 -41.43
C ASP A 398 1.27 0.32 -42.69
N SER A 399 0.44 -0.74 -42.66
CA SER A 399 -0.30 -1.25 -43.81
C SER A 399 -1.60 -0.49 -44.13
N SER A 400 -1.58 0.84 -44.01
CA SER A 400 -2.73 1.74 -44.28
C SER A 400 -3.40 1.50 -45.65
N TRP A 401 -2.62 1.11 -46.67
CA TRP A 401 -3.10 0.76 -48.01
C TRP A 401 -4.10 -0.41 -48.02
N ASN A 402 -3.96 -1.37 -47.10
CA ASN A 402 -4.88 -2.49 -46.99
C ASN A 402 -6.16 -2.09 -46.27
N TRP A 403 -6.02 -1.42 -45.12
CA TRP A 403 -7.14 -0.98 -44.31
C TRP A 403 -8.04 0.01 -45.04
N ALA A 404 -7.50 0.82 -45.95
CA ALA A 404 -8.28 1.70 -46.81
C ALA A 404 -9.29 0.94 -47.69
N ARG A 405 -8.85 -0.16 -48.32
CA ARG A 405 -9.73 -1.01 -49.16
C ARG A 405 -10.76 -1.74 -48.33
N GLN A 406 -10.37 -2.25 -47.16
CA GLN A 406 -11.29 -2.88 -46.24
C GLN A 406 -12.36 -1.89 -45.76
N ASP A 407 -11.97 -0.70 -45.30
CA ASP A 407 -12.91 0.30 -44.79
C ASP A 407 -13.85 0.81 -45.89
N ALA A 408 -13.35 1.02 -47.11
CA ALA A 408 -14.19 1.38 -48.25
C ALA A 408 -15.26 0.31 -48.53
N LEU A 409 -14.89 -0.97 -48.49
CA LEU A 409 -15.81 -2.08 -48.72
C LEU A 409 -16.80 -2.28 -47.55
N LEU A 410 -16.33 -2.15 -46.30
CA LEU A 410 -17.19 -2.21 -45.12
C LEU A 410 -18.22 -1.08 -45.15
N MET A 411 -17.78 0.15 -45.46
CA MET A 411 -18.68 1.29 -45.59
C MET A 411 -19.72 1.09 -46.70
N TYR A 412 -19.31 0.56 -47.86
CA TYR A 412 -20.21 0.22 -48.95
C TYR A 412 -21.32 -0.75 -48.52
N TYR A 413 -20.98 -1.84 -47.84
CA TYR A 413 -21.96 -2.81 -47.35
C TYR A 413 -22.80 -2.30 -46.16
N ASP A 414 -22.23 -1.48 -45.28
CA ASP A 414 -22.97 -0.86 -44.17
C ASP A 414 -24.06 0.09 -44.69
N ILE A 415 -23.83 0.79 -45.80
CA ILE A 415 -24.85 1.60 -46.49
C ILE A 415 -25.91 0.70 -47.13
N ILE A 416 -25.50 -0.33 -47.88
CA ILE A 416 -26.42 -1.26 -48.57
C ILE A 416 -27.36 -1.97 -47.60
N PHE A 417 -26.84 -2.45 -46.47
CA PHE A 417 -27.62 -3.13 -45.44
C PHE A 417 -28.36 -2.17 -44.51
N GLY A 418 -28.32 -0.87 -44.75
CA GLY A 418 -29.05 0.14 -43.99
C GLY A 418 -28.56 0.33 -42.55
N ARG A 419 -27.34 -0.12 -42.23
CA ARG A 419 -26.70 0.12 -40.92
C ARG A 419 -26.23 1.57 -40.78
N LEU A 420 -25.89 2.20 -41.90
CA LEU A 420 -25.55 3.62 -42.00
C LEU A 420 -26.57 4.32 -42.89
N LYS A 421 -27.24 5.35 -42.36
CA LYS A 421 -28.16 6.20 -43.11
C LYS A 421 -27.47 7.53 -43.44
N ALA A 422 -27.90 8.21 -44.50
CA ALA A 422 -27.28 9.47 -44.96
C ALA A 422 -27.19 10.59 -43.89
N VAL A 423 -27.94 10.49 -42.79
CA VAL A 423 -27.94 11.46 -41.68
C VAL A 423 -26.84 11.17 -40.64
N ASP A 424 -26.19 10.01 -40.70
CA ASP A 424 -25.19 9.59 -39.73
C ASP A 424 -23.84 10.27 -39.97
N ARG A 425 -23.41 11.11 -39.03
CA ARG A 425 -22.08 11.75 -39.07
C ARG A 425 -20.91 10.77 -39.05
N GLU A 426 -21.15 9.54 -38.65
CA GLU A 426 -20.16 8.46 -38.75
C GLU A 426 -19.73 8.25 -40.21
N ILE A 427 -20.62 8.44 -41.18
CA ILE A 427 -20.27 8.40 -42.61
C ILE A 427 -19.23 9.48 -42.93
N VAL A 428 -19.43 10.71 -42.46
CA VAL A 428 -18.50 11.82 -42.72
C VAL A 428 -17.12 11.53 -42.15
N SER A 429 -17.04 11.00 -40.92
CA SER A 429 -15.78 10.57 -40.30
C SER A 429 -15.10 9.48 -41.13
N ARG A 430 -15.84 8.42 -41.52
CA ARG A 430 -15.29 7.33 -42.34
C ARG A 430 -14.81 7.82 -43.72
N CYS A 431 -15.55 8.71 -44.37
CA CYS A 431 -15.14 9.35 -45.62
C CYS A 431 -13.81 10.09 -45.46
N ILE A 432 -13.65 10.89 -44.40
CA ILE A 432 -12.38 11.58 -44.11
C ILE A 432 -11.23 10.57 -43.94
N HIS A 433 -11.44 9.47 -43.23
CA HIS A 433 -10.41 8.44 -43.07
C HIS A 433 -10.05 7.77 -44.40
N ILE A 434 -11.02 7.48 -45.27
CA ILE A 434 -10.76 6.92 -46.61
C ILE A 434 -9.99 7.95 -47.47
N MET A 435 -10.40 9.22 -47.46
CA MET A 435 -9.71 10.32 -48.14
C MET A 435 -8.25 10.47 -47.69
N ASN A 436 -7.99 10.39 -46.38
CA ASN A 436 -6.63 10.43 -45.81
C ASN A 436 -5.74 9.25 -46.24
N ARG A 437 -6.32 8.20 -46.83
CA ARG A 437 -5.62 7.02 -47.35
C ARG A 437 -5.67 6.92 -48.87
N SER A 438 -6.14 7.98 -49.55
CA SER A 438 -6.28 8.03 -51.01
C SER A 438 -4.94 7.72 -51.71
N ASN A 439 -5.01 6.77 -52.63
CA ASN A 439 -3.93 6.35 -53.51
C ASN A 439 -4.54 5.79 -54.81
N PRO A 440 -3.77 5.68 -55.92
CA PRO A 440 -4.33 5.26 -57.21
C PRO A 440 -5.05 3.90 -57.17
N LEU A 441 -4.49 2.91 -56.47
CA LEU A 441 -5.09 1.58 -56.38
C LEU A 441 -6.40 1.56 -55.58
N LEU A 442 -6.55 2.46 -54.59
CA LEU A 442 -7.81 2.62 -53.86
C LEU A 442 -8.89 3.22 -54.76
N LEU A 443 -8.54 4.19 -55.62
CA LEU A 443 -9.46 4.78 -56.57
C LEU A 443 -9.96 3.72 -57.57
N ASP A 444 -9.06 2.93 -58.15
CA ASP A 444 -9.44 1.83 -59.07
C ASP A 444 -10.35 0.82 -58.37
N PHE A 445 -10.03 0.46 -57.12
CA PHE A 445 -10.84 -0.44 -56.30
C PHE A 445 -12.25 0.11 -56.06
N MET A 446 -12.36 1.37 -55.64
CA MET A 446 -13.65 2.02 -55.41
C MET A 446 -14.45 2.16 -56.71
N GLN A 447 -13.80 2.59 -57.79
CA GLN A 447 -14.44 2.78 -59.09
C GLN A 447 -15.06 1.46 -59.58
N TYR A 448 -14.33 0.35 -59.50
CA TYR A 448 -14.86 -0.96 -59.86
C TYR A 448 -16.12 -1.34 -59.04
N HIS A 449 -16.11 -1.14 -57.73
CA HIS A 449 -17.26 -1.48 -56.87
C HIS A 449 -18.48 -0.58 -57.11
N ILE A 450 -18.26 0.71 -57.40
CA ILE A 450 -19.34 1.67 -57.64
C ILE A 450 -19.92 1.52 -59.05
N ASP A 451 -19.10 1.26 -60.07
CA ASP A 451 -19.56 1.00 -61.45
C ASP A 451 -20.42 -0.27 -61.53
N ASN A 452 -20.07 -1.29 -60.77
CA ASN A 452 -20.79 -2.56 -60.71
C ASN A 452 -21.87 -2.61 -59.61
N CYS A 453 -22.25 -1.46 -59.04
CA CYS A 453 -23.30 -1.39 -58.03
C CYS A 453 -24.69 -1.52 -58.68
N PRO A 454 -25.50 -2.55 -58.37
CA PRO A 454 -26.79 -2.79 -58.99
C PRO A 454 -27.89 -1.92 -58.35
N THR A 455 -28.08 -0.71 -58.87
CA THR A 455 -29.03 0.28 -58.32
C THR A 455 -30.48 -0.19 -58.35
N GLU A 456 -30.84 -1.09 -59.27
CA GLU A 456 -32.18 -1.67 -59.37
C GLU A 456 -32.61 -2.52 -58.16
N ARG A 457 -31.69 -2.85 -57.25
CA ARG A 457 -31.96 -3.69 -56.07
C ARG A 457 -32.58 -2.94 -54.89
N GLY A 458 -32.62 -1.61 -54.91
CA GLY A 458 -33.31 -0.80 -53.91
C GLY A 458 -32.64 0.54 -53.59
N GLU A 459 -33.34 1.37 -52.83
CA GLU A 459 -32.91 2.74 -52.48
C GLU A 459 -31.55 2.81 -51.78
N THR A 460 -31.17 1.78 -51.00
CA THR A 460 -29.87 1.73 -50.33
C THR A 460 -28.70 1.51 -51.30
N TYR A 461 -28.93 0.83 -52.43
CA TYR A 461 -27.94 0.66 -53.49
C TYR A 461 -27.75 1.94 -54.30
N GLU A 462 -28.84 2.66 -54.59
CA GLU A 462 -28.77 4.01 -55.19
C GLU A 462 -27.99 4.98 -54.29
N LEU A 463 -28.28 4.98 -52.98
CA LEU A 463 -27.54 5.78 -52.01
C LEU A 463 -26.05 5.41 -51.98
N ALA A 464 -25.71 4.12 -51.97
CA ALA A 464 -24.33 3.66 -51.98
C ALA A 464 -23.57 4.10 -53.24
N LYS A 465 -24.24 4.07 -54.41
CA LYS A 465 -23.65 4.54 -55.67
C LYS A 465 -23.40 6.04 -55.65
N MET A 466 -24.42 6.84 -55.31
CA MET A 466 -24.32 8.30 -55.23
C MET A 466 -23.20 8.74 -54.27
N LEU A 467 -23.17 8.18 -53.06
CA LEU A 467 -22.17 8.53 -52.06
C LEU A 467 -20.77 8.06 -52.46
N GLY A 468 -20.69 6.87 -53.08
CA GLY A 468 -19.46 6.32 -53.62
C GLY A 468 -18.84 7.18 -54.72
N GLU A 469 -19.63 7.63 -55.71
CA GLU A 469 -19.18 8.55 -56.76
C GLU A 469 -18.65 9.87 -56.17
N GLN A 470 -19.39 10.45 -55.22
CA GLN A 470 -18.94 11.67 -54.53
C GLN A 470 -17.64 11.45 -53.74
N LEU A 471 -17.49 10.31 -53.07
CA LEU A 471 -16.27 9.99 -52.33
C LEU A 471 -15.07 9.75 -53.26
N ILE A 472 -15.29 9.12 -54.42
CA ILE A 472 -14.24 8.93 -55.44
C ILE A 472 -13.72 10.28 -55.92
N ASP A 473 -14.61 11.23 -56.24
CA ASP A 473 -14.20 12.56 -56.68
C ASP A 473 -13.45 13.33 -55.58
N ASN A 474 -13.94 13.27 -54.34
CA ASN A 474 -13.20 13.82 -53.20
C ASN A 474 -11.82 13.17 -53.02
N CYS A 475 -11.71 11.85 -53.22
CA CYS A 475 -10.45 11.12 -53.13
C CYS A 475 -9.47 11.48 -54.26
N LYS A 476 -9.97 11.82 -55.47
CA LYS A 476 -9.15 12.36 -56.57
C LYS A 476 -8.59 13.73 -56.21
N ASP A 477 -9.42 14.61 -55.66
CA ASP A 477 -9.03 15.97 -55.26
C ASP A 477 -7.91 15.96 -54.20
N VAL A 478 -7.99 15.06 -53.21
CA VAL A 478 -6.98 14.97 -52.14
C VAL A 478 -5.80 14.05 -52.45
N LEU A 479 -5.73 13.45 -53.65
CA LEU A 479 -4.69 12.48 -53.98
C LEU A 479 -3.27 13.07 -53.85
N GLY A 480 -3.09 14.36 -54.15
CA GLY A 480 -1.82 15.09 -54.01
C GLY A 480 -1.60 15.73 -52.62
N GLU A 481 -2.61 15.77 -51.76
CA GLU A 481 -2.62 16.60 -50.55
C GLU A 481 -2.24 15.83 -49.28
N ALA A 482 -1.59 16.48 -48.32
CA ALA A 482 -1.20 15.81 -47.08
C ALA A 482 -2.45 15.32 -46.29
N PRO A 483 -2.40 14.14 -45.66
CA PRO A 483 -3.52 13.69 -44.82
C PRO A 483 -3.71 14.62 -43.62
N VAL A 484 -4.95 14.77 -43.16
CA VAL A 484 -5.33 15.71 -42.12
C VAL A 484 -6.11 15.05 -40.99
N TYR A 485 -5.78 15.42 -39.75
CA TYR A 485 -6.66 15.22 -38.61
C TYR A 485 -7.79 16.24 -38.64
N LYS A 486 -9.04 15.76 -38.72
CA LYS A 486 -10.24 16.56 -38.63
C LYS A 486 -11.31 15.81 -37.87
N ASP A 487 -11.59 16.24 -36.64
CA ASP A 487 -12.65 15.66 -35.84
C ASP A 487 -14.02 16.29 -36.17
N VAL A 488 -14.98 15.43 -36.43
CA VAL A 488 -16.36 15.76 -36.84
C VAL A 488 -17.40 15.25 -35.84
N ALA A 489 -16.94 14.71 -34.70
CA ALA A 489 -17.78 14.28 -33.60
C ALA A 489 -18.65 15.43 -33.07
N LEU A 490 -19.74 15.05 -32.39
CA LEU A 490 -20.66 16.00 -31.79
C LEU A 490 -20.17 16.33 -30.38
N PRO A 491 -19.84 17.61 -30.07
CA PRO A 491 -19.38 17.95 -28.73
C PRO A 491 -20.45 17.69 -27.67
N THR A 492 -20.10 16.90 -26.66
CA THR A 492 -20.96 16.52 -25.54
C THR A 492 -20.65 17.34 -24.29
N GLY A 493 -21.58 17.30 -23.34
CA GLY A 493 -21.41 17.85 -21.99
C GLY A 493 -21.99 16.90 -20.96
N PRO A 494 -21.53 16.98 -19.70
CA PRO A 494 -22.03 16.12 -18.64
C PRO A 494 -23.47 16.48 -18.28
N ASN A 495 -24.31 15.48 -18.10
CA ASN A 495 -25.64 15.62 -17.53
C ASN A 495 -25.82 14.58 -16.41
N LEU A 496 -26.14 15.05 -15.21
CA LEU A 496 -26.45 14.21 -14.07
C LEU A 496 -27.93 14.40 -13.72
N SER A 497 -28.70 13.32 -13.82
CA SER A 497 -30.11 13.30 -13.41
C SER A 497 -30.27 12.37 -12.23
N ILE A 498 -31.07 12.79 -11.25
CA ILE A 498 -31.43 11.95 -10.10
C ILE A 498 -32.86 11.49 -10.33
N ASP A 499 -33.07 10.19 -10.43
CA ASP A 499 -34.42 9.65 -10.64
C ASP A 499 -35.28 9.75 -9.37
N ALA A 500 -36.57 9.45 -9.49
CA ALA A 500 -37.50 9.50 -8.37
C ALA A 500 -37.18 8.51 -7.23
N ARG A 501 -36.28 7.54 -7.47
CA ARG A 501 -35.79 6.57 -6.47
C ARG A 501 -34.47 7.00 -5.83
N GLY A 502 -33.90 8.14 -6.25
CA GLY A 502 -32.61 8.63 -5.77
C GLY A 502 -31.40 8.07 -6.54
N ASN A 503 -31.58 7.34 -7.64
CA ASN A 503 -30.46 6.85 -8.44
C ASN A 503 -29.84 7.99 -9.25
N MET A 504 -28.51 8.07 -9.22
CA MET A 504 -27.73 9.05 -9.97
C MET A 504 -27.39 8.50 -11.37
N ASN A 505 -27.99 9.08 -12.40
CA ASN A 505 -27.77 8.71 -13.80
C ASN A 505 -26.91 9.77 -14.49
N TYR A 506 -25.66 9.43 -14.78
CA TYR A 506 -24.74 10.24 -15.56
C TYR A 506 -24.83 9.87 -17.04
N ALA A 507 -24.94 10.87 -17.91
CA ALA A 507 -24.85 10.71 -19.35
C ALA A 507 -24.11 11.88 -19.99
N GLU A 508 -23.30 11.60 -21.01
CA GLU A 508 -22.79 12.62 -21.91
C GLU A 508 -23.86 12.96 -22.96
N VAL A 509 -24.35 14.19 -22.94
CA VAL A 509 -25.42 14.65 -23.83
C VAL A 509 -24.91 15.73 -24.80
N PRO A 510 -25.46 15.82 -26.02
CA PRO A 510 -25.10 16.87 -26.97
C PRO A 510 -25.31 18.27 -26.40
N ARG A 511 -24.32 19.15 -26.59
CA ARG A 511 -24.44 20.57 -26.20
C ARG A 511 -25.44 21.29 -27.11
N ALA A 512 -26.32 22.10 -26.52
CA ALA A 512 -27.38 22.79 -27.26
C ALA A 512 -26.84 23.80 -28.30
N SER A 513 -25.83 24.59 -27.93
CA SER A 513 -25.24 25.66 -28.76
C SER A 513 -24.00 25.22 -29.57
N VAL A 514 -23.41 24.07 -29.25
CA VAL A 514 -22.13 23.62 -29.81
C VAL A 514 -22.30 22.31 -30.56
N ARG A 515 -22.36 22.37 -31.89
CA ARG A 515 -22.67 21.22 -32.76
C ARG A 515 -21.49 20.70 -33.59
N LYS A 516 -20.35 21.40 -33.54
CA LYS A 516 -19.11 21.13 -34.27
C LYS A 516 -17.95 21.76 -33.51
N LEU A 517 -16.71 21.31 -33.78
CA LEU A 517 -15.51 21.91 -33.17
C LEU A 517 -15.35 23.40 -33.47
N GLU A 518 -15.78 23.88 -34.65
CA GLU A 518 -15.76 25.32 -34.96
C GLU A 518 -16.55 26.15 -33.93
N HIS A 519 -17.73 25.66 -33.53
CA HIS A 519 -18.53 26.32 -32.49
C HIS A 519 -17.87 26.21 -31.12
N HIS A 520 -17.17 25.11 -30.87
CA HIS A 520 -16.45 24.90 -29.61
C HIS A 520 -15.28 25.88 -29.48
N VAL A 521 -14.48 26.08 -30.53
CA VAL A 521 -13.39 27.06 -30.53
C VAL A 521 -13.92 28.46 -30.27
N LYS A 522 -15.07 28.82 -30.86
CA LYS A 522 -15.75 30.08 -30.59
C LYS A 522 -16.21 30.21 -29.12
N GLU A 523 -16.83 29.17 -28.57
CA GLU A 523 -17.20 29.12 -27.13
C GLU A 523 -15.97 29.30 -26.23
N MET A 524 -14.84 28.66 -26.57
CA MET A 524 -13.59 28.80 -25.82
C MET A 524 -13.00 30.22 -25.92
N ALA A 525 -13.16 30.88 -27.06
CA ALA A 525 -12.71 32.26 -27.30
C ALA A 525 -13.58 33.30 -26.55
N ASP A 526 -14.90 33.08 -26.50
CA ASP A 526 -15.85 33.98 -25.86
C ASP A 526 -15.71 33.97 -24.31
N GLY A 527 -15.25 32.85 -23.74
CA GLY A 527 -15.08 32.70 -22.29
C GLY A 527 -16.42 32.66 -21.55
N GLY A 528 -16.45 33.14 -20.31
CA GLY A 528 -17.69 33.21 -19.54
C GLY A 528 -17.64 34.26 -18.43
N LYS A 529 -18.76 34.43 -17.73
CA LYS A 529 -18.91 35.45 -16.66
C LYS A 529 -17.84 35.35 -15.57
N ILE A 530 -17.36 34.15 -15.27
CA ILE A 530 -16.31 33.91 -14.26
C ILE A 530 -14.91 34.32 -14.75
N SER A 531 -14.68 34.39 -16.07
CA SER A 531 -13.41 34.79 -16.66
C SER A 531 -13.38 36.26 -17.10
N GLU A 532 -14.44 37.01 -16.78
CA GLU A 532 -14.48 38.47 -16.88
C GLU A 532 -13.64 39.09 -15.77
N TYR A 533 -12.75 40.02 -16.11
CA TYR A 533 -11.99 40.79 -15.12
C TYR A 533 -12.28 42.28 -15.28
N GLY A 534 -12.65 42.92 -14.17
CA GLY A 534 -13.00 44.34 -14.17
C GLY A 534 -11.79 45.23 -14.44
N ASN A 535 -11.98 46.29 -15.24
CA ASN A 535 -10.97 47.32 -15.49
C ASN A 535 -10.39 47.91 -14.18
N ARG A 536 -11.17 47.93 -13.10
CA ARG A 536 -10.75 48.42 -11.78
C ARG A 536 -9.64 47.56 -11.14
N THR A 537 -9.71 46.25 -11.28
CA THR A 537 -8.69 45.30 -10.81
C THR A 537 -7.40 45.41 -11.61
N LYS A 538 -7.51 45.63 -12.94
CA LYS A 538 -6.38 45.88 -13.83
C LYS A 538 -5.65 47.18 -13.46
N VAL A 539 -6.40 48.27 -13.24
CA VAL A 539 -5.86 49.56 -12.78
C VAL A 539 -5.19 49.43 -11.41
N GLN A 540 -5.78 48.70 -10.46
CA GLN A 540 -5.17 48.46 -9.15
C GLN A 540 -3.87 47.65 -9.25
N HIS A 541 -3.83 46.62 -10.09
CA HIS A 541 -2.64 45.79 -10.29
C HIS A 541 -1.51 46.57 -10.98
N ASP A 542 -1.84 47.37 -12.01
CA ASP A 542 -0.88 48.22 -12.72
C ASP A 542 -0.34 49.35 -11.81
N LEU A 543 -1.20 49.96 -10.97
CA LEU A 543 -0.78 50.94 -9.96
C LEU A 543 0.11 50.31 -8.89
N GLN A 544 -0.21 49.11 -8.39
CA GLN A 544 0.65 48.39 -7.44
C GLN A 544 2.02 48.07 -8.04
N ARG A 545 2.10 47.72 -9.33
CA ARG A 545 3.37 47.51 -10.04
C ARG A 545 4.17 48.79 -10.19
N ILE A 546 3.54 49.89 -10.58
CA ILE A 546 4.18 51.22 -10.64
C ILE A 546 4.74 51.59 -9.26
N TYR A 547 3.96 51.39 -8.19
CA TYR A 547 4.39 51.70 -6.82
C TYR A 547 5.59 50.83 -6.37
N LYS A 548 5.61 49.55 -6.72
CA LYS A 548 6.75 48.65 -6.45
C LYS A 548 8.01 49.02 -7.25
N LEU A 549 7.87 49.33 -8.54
CA LEU A 549 8.98 49.76 -9.41
C LEU A 549 9.61 51.07 -8.94
N ILE A 550 8.79 52.03 -8.50
CA ILE A 550 9.26 53.30 -7.93
C ILE A 550 9.98 53.07 -6.58
N ARG A 551 9.50 52.12 -5.76
CA ARG A 551 10.10 51.81 -4.46
C ARG A 551 11.43 51.05 -4.56
N GLN A 552 11.66 50.30 -5.63
CA GLN A 552 12.87 49.48 -5.81
C GLN A 552 14.05 50.20 -6.49
N GLN A 553 13.86 51.35 -7.15
CA GLN A 553 14.95 52.06 -7.85
C GLN A 553 15.02 53.55 -7.49
N HIS A 554 16.02 53.95 -6.71
CA HIS A 554 16.33 55.37 -6.44
C HIS A 554 17.03 56.09 -7.63
N LYS A 555 17.43 55.37 -8.68
CA LYS A 555 17.84 55.93 -10.00
C LYS A 555 17.26 55.06 -11.11
N LEU A 556 16.32 55.61 -11.88
CA LEU A 556 15.61 54.90 -12.93
C LEU A 556 16.50 54.69 -14.17
N SER A 557 16.70 53.42 -14.56
CA SER A 557 17.28 53.03 -15.86
C SER A 557 16.36 53.44 -17.02
N LYS A 558 16.91 53.68 -18.23
CA LYS A 558 16.11 53.93 -19.46
C LYS A 558 15.09 52.82 -19.76
N SER A 559 15.40 51.56 -19.42
CA SER A 559 14.46 50.44 -19.59
C SER A 559 13.31 50.51 -18.59
N SER A 560 13.59 50.84 -17.33
CA SER A 560 12.58 51.05 -16.28
C SER A 560 11.69 52.25 -16.60
N GLN A 561 12.25 53.34 -17.15
CA GLN A 561 11.48 54.50 -17.61
C GLN A 561 10.50 54.13 -18.73
N LEU A 562 10.90 53.25 -19.66
CA LEU A 562 10.03 52.78 -20.74
C LEU A 562 8.90 51.87 -20.20
N GLN A 563 9.21 51.00 -19.25
CA GLN A 563 8.21 50.16 -18.57
C GLN A 563 7.21 51.00 -17.77
N ILE A 564 7.69 51.99 -16.99
CA ILE A 564 6.84 52.93 -16.25
C ILE A 564 5.96 53.73 -17.22
N LYS A 565 6.50 54.19 -18.35
CA LYS A 565 5.74 54.93 -19.37
C LYS A 565 4.64 54.05 -20.01
N ASN A 566 4.93 52.78 -20.29
CA ASN A 566 3.93 51.83 -20.79
C ASN A 566 2.85 51.52 -19.76
N LEU A 567 3.24 51.26 -18.50
CA LEU A 567 2.30 51.00 -17.40
C LEU A 567 1.43 52.24 -17.11
N TYR A 568 2.03 53.43 -17.09
CA TYR A 568 1.31 54.69 -16.93
C TYR A 568 0.34 54.95 -18.10
N SER A 569 0.77 54.70 -19.35
CA SER A 569 -0.10 54.76 -20.51
C SER A 569 -1.28 53.79 -20.42
N ASN A 570 -1.06 52.58 -19.89
CA ASN A 570 -2.11 51.59 -19.69
C ASN A 570 -3.11 52.01 -18.60
N VAL A 571 -2.62 52.61 -17.50
CA VAL A 571 -3.45 53.18 -16.43
C VAL A 571 -4.27 54.36 -16.93
N VAL A 572 -3.66 55.29 -17.68
CA VAL A 572 -4.36 56.44 -18.28
C VAL A 572 -5.42 55.98 -19.29
N HIS A 573 -5.11 54.98 -20.11
CA HIS A 573 -6.05 54.41 -21.08
C HIS A 573 -7.21 53.65 -20.43
N SER A 574 -6.99 53.04 -19.26
CA SER A 574 -8.03 52.33 -18.52
C SER A 574 -8.88 53.26 -17.64
N LEU A 575 -8.33 54.39 -17.16
CA LEU A 575 -9.07 55.44 -16.46
C LEU A 575 -9.93 56.29 -17.40
N SER A 576 -9.45 56.61 -18.62
CA SER A 576 -10.23 57.38 -19.61
C SER A 576 -11.45 56.60 -20.14
N MET A 577 -11.43 55.27 -20.05
CA MET A 577 -12.60 54.42 -20.33
C MET A 577 -13.65 54.44 -19.20
N ASN A 578 -13.34 55.06 -18.05
CA ASN A 578 -14.16 55.03 -16.82
C ASN A 578 -14.81 56.39 -16.48
N GLU A 579 -14.52 57.47 -17.22
CA GLU A 579 -15.09 58.81 -16.98
C GLU A 579 -16.61 58.92 -17.25
N GLY A 580 -17.21 57.92 -17.89
CA GLY A 580 -18.66 57.90 -18.14
C GLY A 580 -19.56 57.59 -16.93
N GLN A 581 -18.98 57.37 -15.74
CA GLN A 581 -19.73 56.88 -14.55
C GLN A 581 -19.62 57.76 -13.29
N ILE A 582 -19.12 59.00 -13.40
CA ILE A 582 -18.91 59.89 -12.24
C ILE A 582 -19.72 61.18 -12.41
N MET A 583 -21.05 61.08 -12.45
CA MET A 583 -21.99 62.18 -12.13
C MET A 583 -23.35 61.57 -11.75
N PRO A 584 -23.83 61.67 -10.50
CA PRO A 584 -25.19 61.26 -10.14
C PRO A 584 -26.17 62.41 -10.44
N MET A 585 -27.17 62.18 -11.29
CA MET A 585 -28.38 63.01 -11.33
C MET A 585 -29.54 62.25 -10.67
N GLU A 586 -30.09 62.86 -9.64
CA GLU A 586 -31.24 62.40 -8.84
C GLU A 586 -32.57 62.44 -9.62
N ASN A 587 -33.42 61.46 -9.29
CA ASN A 587 -34.89 61.46 -9.21
C ASN A 587 -35.78 61.84 -10.42
N GLY A 588 -36.62 60.88 -10.82
CA GLY A 588 -37.88 61.12 -11.55
C GLY A 588 -38.68 59.84 -11.87
N LYS A 589 -39.91 59.75 -11.38
CA LYS A 589 -40.82 58.59 -11.33
C LYS A 589 -41.37 58.09 -12.69
N ALA A 590 -41.83 56.84 -12.65
CA ALA A 590 -42.46 56.02 -13.68
C ALA A 590 -43.74 56.58 -14.35
N THR A 591 -44.07 56.09 -15.55
CA THR A 591 -45.41 55.55 -15.92
C THR A 591 -45.45 54.91 -17.33
N ASN A 592 -46.36 53.94 -17.47
CA ASN A 592 -46.66 53.05 -18.60
C ASN A 592 -47.08 53.72 -19.94
N GLY A 593 -46.83 53.01 -21.04
CA GLY A 593 -47.92 52.63 -21.96
C GLY A 593 -47.87 53.06 -23.44
N GLN A 594 -47.89 52.04 -24.30
CA GLN A 594 -48.50 51.93 -25.64
C GLN A 594 -47.75 52.35 -26.93
N ALA A 595 -47.95 51.47 -27.91
CA ALA A 595 -47.33 51.37 -29.22
C ALA A 595 -48.01 52.22 -30.30
N LYS A 596 -47.26 52.60 -31.36
CA LYS A 596 -47.77 52.66 -32.74
C LYS A 596 -46.64 52.67 -33.80
N LYS A 597 -46.93 51.96 -34.90
CA LYS A 597 -46.15 51.78 -36.14
C LYS A 597 -45.95 53.07 -36.94
N GLY A 598 -44.85 53.13 -37.71
CA GLY A 598 -44.70 53.97 -38.91
C GLY A 598 -43.25 54.01 -39.40
N GLY A 599 -42.99 53.61 -40.65
CA GLY A 599 -41.63 53.39 -41.19
C GLY A 599 -41.03 54.53 -42.04
N LYS A 600 -39.83 54.19 -42.55
CA LYS A 600 -38.96 54.81 -43.58
C LYS A 600 -37.78 55.70 -43.12
N ASN A 601 -36.59 55.13 -43.37
CA ASN A 601 -35.31 55.72 -43.79
C ASN A 601 -34.96 57.16 -43.36
N GLY A 602 -34.07 57.24 -42.38
CA GLY A 602 -33.14 58.36 -42.17
C GLY A 602 -31.85 57.83 -41.57
N ARG A 603 -30.76 57.80 -42.36
CA ARG A 603 -29.39 57.60 -41.88
C ARG A 603 -29.06 58.75 -40.93
N VAL A 604 -28.99 58.48 -39.63
CA VAL A 604 -28.41 59.39 -38.65
C VAL A 604 -27.45 58.60 -37.77
N ASN A 605 -26.17 58.97 -37.88
CA ASN A 605 -25.09 58.54 -37.01
C ASN A 605 -25.40 58.96 -35.57
N GLY A 606 -26.04 58.08 -34.80
CA GLY A 606 -26.12 58.18 -33.35
C GLY A 606 -25.02 57.34 -32.74
N GLN A 607 -23.93 57.97 -32.30
CA GLN A 607 -22.96 57.35 -31.40
C GLN A 607 -23.68 56.99 -30.09
N HIS A 608 -24.21 55.77 -30.02
CA HIS A 608 -24.46 55.13 -28.74
C HIS A 608 -23.11 54.96 -28.04
N LEU A 609 -22.94 55.62 -26.90
CA LEU A 609 -21.84 55.35 -25.98
C LEU A 609 -21.80 53.84 -25.72
N LYS A 610 -20.74 53.19 -26.20
CA LYS A 610 -20.49 51.78 -25.96
C LYS A 610 -20.34 51.59 -24.44
N PRO A 611 -21.08 50.67 -23.80
CA PRO A 611 -20.74 50.26 -22.44
C PRO A 611 -19.29 49.80 -22.44
N GLY A 612 -18.51 50.25 -21.45
CA GLY A 612 -17.10 49.92 -21.32
C GLY A 612 -16.91 48.41 -21.47
N LYS A 613 -16.11 47.98 -22.46
CA LYS A 613 -15.88 46.56 -22.72
C LYS A 613 -15.22 45.96 -21.49
N VAL A 614 -15.96 45.11 -20.78
CA VAL A 614 -15.37 44.15 -19.83
C VAL A 614 -14.45 43.26 -20.65
N GLU A 615 -13.18 43.17 -20.24
CA GLU A 615 -12.25 42.25 -20.88
C GLU A 615 -12.46 40.84 -20.29
N THR A 616 -12.57 39.85 -21.17
CA THR A 616 -12.78 38.43 -20.80
C THR A 616 -11.54 37.64 -21.18
N VAL A 617 -11.06 36.78 -20.28
CA VAL A 617 -10.03 35.78 -20.60
C VAL A 617 -10.70 34.58 -21.27
N PRO A 618 -10.25 34.16 -22.47
CA PRO A 618 -10.69 32.91 -23.09
C PRO A 618 -10.44 31.69 -22.20
N PHE A 619 -11.30 30.68 -22.28
CA PHE A 619 -11.11 29.43 -21.52
C PHE A 619 -9.81 28.73 -21.91
N LEU A 620 -9.50 28.72 -23.21
CA LEU A 620 -8.21 28.27 -23.73
C LEU A 620 -7.33 29.48 -24.03
N HIS A 621 -6.22 29.63 -23.30
CA HIS A 621 -5.32 30.76 -23.48
C HIS A 621 -3.85 30.37 -23.29
N LEU A 622 -2.98 31.14 -23.92
CA LEU A 622 -1.54 31.04 -23.73
C LEU A 622 -1.06 32.12 -22.76
N LYS A 623 -0.04 31.77 -21.98
CA LYS A 623 0.60 32.67 -21.02
C LYS A 623 1.96 33.13 -21.54
N ARG A 624 2.39 34.30 -21.09
CA ARG A 624 3.75 34.82 -21.26
C ARG A 624 4.39 34.97 -19.88
N LYS A 625 5.67 34.61 -19.78
CA LYS A 625 6.46 34.80 -18.56
C LYS A 625 6.91 36.26 -18.45
N ASP A 626 6.57 36.89 -17.34
CA ASP A 626 7.01 38.22 -16.91
C ASP A 626 7.80 38.10 -15.57
N GLU A 627 8.27 39.22 -15.01
CA GLU A 627 9.07 39.23 -13.76
C GLU A 627 8.33 38.63 -12.55
N HIS A 628 7.00 38.61 -12.56
CA HIS A 628 6.17 38.18 -11.45
C HIS A 628 5.48 36.83 -11.67
N GLY A 629 5.75 36.13 -12.79
CA GLY A 629 5.18 34.83 -13.10
C GLY A 629 4.62 34.72 -14.51
N TRP A 630 3.70 33.78 -14.71
CA TRP A 630 3.04 33.52 -16.00
C TRP A 630 1.69 34.22 -16.08
N GLU A 631 1.53 35.13 -17.03
CA GLU A 631 0.31 35.93 -17.20
C GLU A 631 -0.33 35.73 -18.56
N TYR A 632 -1.64 35.94 -18.63
CA TYR A 632 -2.41 35.82 -19.86
C TYR A 632 -1.86 36.74 -20.96
N SER A 633 -1.61 36.17 -22.14
CA SER A 633 -1.18 36.92 -23.32
C SER A 633 -2.26 36.91 -24.40
N LYS A 634 -2.91 38.06 -24.59
CA LYS A 634 -3.92 38.25 -25.65
C LYS A 634 -3.37 37.97 -27.05
N LYS A 635 -2.13 38.39 -27.33
CA LYS A 635 -1.48 38.19 -28.64
C LYS A 635 -1.25 36.70 -28.93
N LEU A 636 -0.60 35.99 -28.00
CA LEU A 636 -0.30 34.56 -28.18
C LEU A 636 -1.58 33.72 -28.23
N THR A 637 -2.55 34.08 -27.40
CA THR A 637 -3.86 33.42 -27.37
C THR A 637 -4.63 33.63 -28.67
N GLY A 638 -4.59 34.82 -29.26
CA GLY A 638 -5.19 35.09 -30.57
C GLY A 638 -4.64 34.17 -31.66
N ILE A 639 -3.30 34.05 -31.75
CA ILE A 639 -2.63 33.15 -32.71
C ILE A 639 -3.03 31.68 -32.46
N TYR A 640 -3.07 31.27 -31.20
CA TYR A 640 -3.45 29.90 -30.84
C TYR A 640 -4.89 29.57 -31.22
N LEU A 641 -5.84 30.45 -30.90
CA LEU A 641 -7.26 30.25 -31.20
C LEU A 641 -7.54 30.30 -32.72
N GLU A 642 -6.87 31.18 -33.46
CA GLU A 642 -6.93 31.20 -34.93
C GLU A 642 -6.41 29.88 -35.52
N GLY A 643 -5.32 29.35 -34.97
CA GLY A 643 -4.81 28.02 -35.32
C GLY A 643 -5.82 26.89 -35.02
N LEU A 644 -6.51 26.95 -33.87
CA LEU A 644 -7.56 26.00 -33.51
C LEU A 644 -8.79 26.11 -34.41
N GLU A 645 -9.19 27.32 -34.80
CA GLU A 645 -10.30 27.53 -35.74
C GLU A 645 -9.94 26.97 -37.13
N HIS A 646 -8.73 27.23 -37.60
CA HIS A 646 -8.22 26.65 -38.84
C HIS A 646 -8.18 25.11 -38.75
N ALA A 647 -7.70 24.55 -37.64
CA ALA A 647 -7.68 23.11 -37.39
C ALA A 647 -9.08 22.50 -37.42
N ALA A 648 -10.07 23.14 -36.81
CA ALA A 648 -11.46 22.66 -36.80
C ALA A 648 -12.09 22.68 -38.20
N ARG A 649 -11.78 23.70 -39.01
CA ARG A 649 -12.36 23.89 -40.35
C ARG A 649 -11.67 23.06 -41.44
N ALA A 650 -10.34 23.17 -41.54
CA ALA A 650 -9.53 22.58 -42.60
C ALA A 650 -8.81 21.28 -42.19
N GLY A 651 -8.66 21.04 -40.89
CA GLY A 651 -7.84 19.95 -40.36
C GLY A 651 -6.37 20.32 -40.19
N VAL A 652 -5.59 19.42 -39.59
CA VAL A 652 -4.15 19.60 -39.34
C VAL A 652 -3.38 18.40 -39.86
N THR A 653 -2.32 18.62 -40.62
CA THR A 653 -1.41 17.55 -41.04
C THR A 653 -0.25 17.39 -40.05
N PHE A 654 0.13 16.13 -39.83
CA PHE A 654 1.32 15.73 -39.08
C PHE A 654 2.26 14.88 -39.95
N GLN A 655 2.13 14.97 -41.28
CA GLN A 655 2.97 14.24 -42.20
C GLN A 655 4.46 14.58 -41.98
N GLY A 656 5.30 13.54 -41.96
CA GLY A 656 6.73 13.68 -41.74
C GLY A 656 7.14 14.00 -40.31
N LYS A 657 6.19 14.01 -39.35
CA LYS A 657 6.48 14.19 -37.93
C LYS A 657 6.64 12.85 -37.23
N ASN A 658 7.68 12.73 -36.42
CA ASN A 658 7.95 11.57 -35.57
C ASN A 658 7.63 11.91 -34.10
N ALA A 659 6.78 11.13 -33.46
CA ALA A 659 6.35 11.35 -32.08
C ALA A 659 6.67 10.16 -31.18
N LEU A 660 7.11 10.44 -29.96
CA LEU A 660 7.14 9.48 -28.85
C LEU A 660 6.01 9.80 -27.88
N MET A 661 5.16 8.82 -27.59
CA MET A 661 4.06 8.96 -26.64
C MET A 661 4.15 7.93 -25.53
N THR A 662 4.01 8.39 -24.29
CA THR A 662 3.83 7.52 -23.12
C THR A 662 2.48 7.80 -22.46
N GLY A 663 1.85 6.79 -21.85
CA GLY A 663 0.52 6.96 -21.22
C GLY A 663 -0.67 7.02 -22.18
N ALA A 664 -0.53 6.47 -23.40
CA ALA A 664 -1.61 6.41 -24.40
C ALA A 664 -2.44 5.10 -24.33
N GLY A 665 -2.77 4.66 -23.12
CA GLY A 665 -3.61 3.48 -22.88
C GLY A 665 -5.08 3.69 -23.28
N ALA A 666 -5.85 2.60 -23.37
CA ALA A 666 -7.26 2.67 -23.73
C ALA A 666 -8.06 3.57 -22.77
N GLY A 667 -8.94 4.42 -23.33
CA GLY A 667 -9.75 5.38 -22.57
C GLY A 667 -8.98 6.58 -22.01
N SER A 668 -7.71 6.78 -22.37
CA SER A 668 -6.92 7.95 -21.92
C SER A 668 -6.94 9.09 -22.93
N ILE A 669 -6.63 10.31 -22.47
CA ILE A 669 -6.39 11.47 -23.35
C ILE A 669 -5.28 11.17 -24.37
N GLY A 670 -4.26 10.41 -23.96
CA GLY A 670 -3.16 10.02 -24.83
C GLY A 670 -3.62 9.14 -26.01
N ALA A 671 -4.66 8.32 -25.83
CA ALA A 671 -5.24 7.54 -26.94
C ALA A 671 -5.96 8.42 -27.96
N GLU A 672 -6.68 9.46 -27.53
CA GLU A 672 -7.33 10.42 -28.44
C GLU A 672 -6.30 11.26 -29.20
N VAL A 673 -5.23 11.70 -28.53
CA VAL A 673 -4.11 12.40 -29.18
C VAL A 673 -3.42 11.49 -30.20
N LEU A 674 -3.25 10.20 -29.88
CA LEU A 674 -2.68 9.21 -30.79
C LEU A 674 -3.52 9.04 -32.06
N GLN A 675 -4.85 8.92 -31.93
CA GLN A 675 -5.76 8.88 -33.07
C GLN A 675 -5.58 10.10 -33.98
N GLY A 676 -5.46 11.29 -33.40
CA GLY A 676 -5.21 12.51 -34.15
C GLY A 676 -3.88 12.53 -34.89
N LEU A 677 -2.79 12.13 -34.22
CA LEU A 677 -1.45 12.09 -34.82
C LEU A 677 -1.39 11.12 -36.02
N ILE A 678 -1.90 9.90 -35.88
CA ILE A 678 -1.88 8.92 -36.98
C ILE A 678 -2.87 9.27 -38.10
N SER A 679 -3.99 9.93 -37.78
CA SER A 679 -4.92 10.47 -38.79
C SER A 679 -4.30 11.61 -39.61
N GLY A 680 -3.41 12.40 -39.02
CA GLY A 680 -2.65 13.43 -39.73
C GLY A 680 -1.39 12.92 -40.43
N GLY A 681 -1.11 11.61 -40.43
CA GLY A 681 0.05 11.04 -41.13
C GLY A 681 1.36 10.99 -40.32
N ALA A 682 1.31 11.13 -39.00
CA ALA A 682 2.50 11.04 -38.14
C ALA A 682 3.03 9.61 -38.04
N LYS A 683 4.33 9.49 -37.74
CA LYS A 683 4.96 8.25 -37.28
C LYS A 683 5.08 8.31 -35.76
N VAL A 684 4.45 7.37 -35.05
CA VAL A 684 4.30 7.44 -33.60
C VAL A 684 4.82 6.17 -32.95
N ILE A 685 5.70 6.31 -31.96
CA ILE A 685 6.03 5.26 -31.01
C ILE A 685 5.13 5.42 -29.80
N VAL A 686 4.41 4.37 -29.45
CA VAL A 686 3.54 4.32 -28.28
C VAL A 686 4.08 3.29 -27.31
N THR A 687 4.22 3.70 -26.06
CA THR A 687 4.62 2.81 -24.98
C THR A 687 3.43 2.25 -24.22
N THR A 688 3.52 0.99 -23.81
CA THR A 688 2.56 0.37 -22.90
C THR A 688 3.29 -0.37 -21.78
N SER A 689 2.87 -0.15 -20.54
CA SER A 689 3.35 -0.91 -19.37
C SER A 689 2.63 -2.25 -19.21
N ARG A 690 1.52 -2.47 -19.93
CA ARG A 690 0.70 -3.69 -19.89
C ARG A 690 0.68 -4.37 -21.25
N PHE A 691 1.84 -4.83 -21.70
CA PHE A 691 1.94 -5.45 -23.02
C PHE A 691 1.27 -6.83 -23.04
N SER A 692 0.14 -6.93 -23.72
CA SER A 692 -0.65 -8.16 -23.88
C SER A 692 -1.23 -8.24 -25.29
N ARG A 693 -1.77 -9.41 -25.66
CA ARG A 693 -2.46 -9.59 -26.94
C ARG A 693 -3.61 -8.58 -27.11
N GLU A 694 -4.46 -8.45 -26.10
CA GLU A 694 -5.60 -7.52 -26.09
C GLU A 694 -5.16 -6.07 -26.35
N VAL A 695 -4.07 -5.63 -25.70
CA VAL A 695 -3.53 -4.28 -25.88
C VAL A 695 -2.93 -4.11 -27.28
N THR A 696 -2.27 -5.13 -27.82
CA THR A 696 -1.74 -5.05 -29.20
C THR A 696 -2.85 -5.02 -30.25
N GLU A 697 -3.93 -5.77 -30.06
CA GLU A 697 -5.12 -5.78 -30.93
C GLU A 697 -5.88 -4.45 -30.83
N TYR A 698 -5.95 -3.83 -29.64
CA TYR A 698 -6.48 -2.48 -29.47
C TYR A 698 -5.74 -1.46 -30.36
N TYR A 699 -4.40 -1.40 -30.28
CA TYR A 699 -3.63 -0.48 -31.13
C TYR A 699 -3.69 -0.82 -32.62
N GLN A 700 -3.77 -2.12 -32.97
CA GLN A 700 -3.99 -2.54 -34.36
C GLN A 700 -5.33 -2.01 -34.86
N SER A 701 -6.42 -2.18 -34.10
CA SER A 701 -7.75 -1.72 -34.47
C SER A 701 -7.80 -0.20 -34.63
N MET A 702 -7.09 0.51 -33.76
CA MET A 702 -6.93 1.96 -33.85
C MET A 702 -6.18 2.36 -35.13
N TYR A 703 -5.06 1.72 -35.45
CA TYR A 703 -4.33 2.00 -36.68
C TYR A 703 -5.14 1.64 -37.93
N ALA A 704 -5.86 0.53 -37.92
CA ALA A 704 -6.72 0.13 -39.04
C ALA A 704 -7.78 1.20 -39.34
N ARG A 705 -8.39 1.78 -38.30
CA ARG A 705 -9.44 2.80 -38.44
C ARG A 705 -8.91 4.20 -38.77
N TYR A 706 -7.81 4.62 -38.14
CA TYR A 706 -7.34 6.01 -38.16
C TYR A 706 -6.02 6.23 -38.91
N GLY A 707 -5.25 5.18 -39.18
CA GLY A 707 -3.91 5.28 -39.77
C GLY A 707 -3.95 5.83 -41.21
N ALA A 708 -3.55 7.08 -41.38
CA ALA A 708 -3.52 7.73 -42.69
C ALA A 708 -2.32 7.27 -43.54
N ARG A 709 -2.30 7.66 -44.81
CA ARG A 709 -1.17 7.38 -45.71
C ARG A 709 0.13 7.95 -45.14
N GLY A 710 1.20 7.15 -45.16
CA GLY A 710 2.51 7.53 -44.63
C GLY A 710 2.62 7.52 -43.09
N SER A 711 1.52 7.30 -42.36
CA SER A 711 1.56 7.10 -40.90
C SER A 711 2.16 5.73 -40.55
N GLN A 712 2.74 5.63 -39.38
CA GLN A 712 3.28 4.39 -38.84
C GLN A 712 3.08 4.37 -37.33
N LEU A 713 2.55 3.29 -36.77
CA LEU A 713 2.39 3.11 -35.34
C LEU A 713 3.31 1.99 -34.84
N VAL A 714 4.22 2.31 -33.93
CA VAL A 714 5.13 1.35 -33.30
C VAL A 714 4.76 1.19 -31.83
N VAL A 715 4.29 0.02 -31.44
CA VAL A 715 3.90 -0.29 -30.05
C VAL A 715 5.01 -1.08 -29.38
N VAL A 716 5.48 -0.60 -28.22
CA VAL A 716 6.57 -1.24 -27.46
C VAL A 716 6.18 -1.45 -25.99
N PRO A 717 6.56 -2.59 -25.36
CA PRO A 717 6.54 -2.69 -23.91
C PRO A 717 7.55 -1.71 -23.34
N PHE A 718 7.20 -0.99 -22.28
CA PHE A 718 8.10 -0.02 -21.67
C PHE A 718 7.65 0.36 -20.26
N ASN A 719 8.60 0.37 -19.34
CA ASN A 719 8.43 0.79 -17.97
C ASN A 719 9.16 2.12 -17.77
N GLN A 720 8.39 3.22 -17.69
CA GLN A 720 8.97 4.54 -17.44
C GLN A 720 9.62 4.65 -16.05
N GLY A 721 9.37 3.74 -15.11
CA GLY A 721 10.04 3.65 -13.80
C GLY A 721 11.46 3.08 -13.89
N SER A 722 11.76 2.32 -14.95
CA SER A 722 13.09 1.76 -15.20
C SER A 722 13.97 2.73 -15.98
N LEU A 723 15.12 3.09 -15.40
CA LEU A 723 16.14 3.89 -16.10
C LEU A 723 16.72 3.11 -17.30
N GLN A 724 16.81 1.79 -17.18
CA GLN A 724 17.33 0.94 -18.24
C GLN A 724 16.41 0.96 -19.46
N ASP A 725 15.09 0.87 -19.24
CA ASP A 725 14.09 0.98 -20.31
C ASP A 725 14.14 2.36 -20.98
N VAL A 726 14.25 3.45 -20.23
CA VAL A 726 14.35 4.82 -20.78
C VAL A 726 15.52 4.92 -21.76
N ASN A 727 16.70 4.46 -21.34
CA ASN A 727 17.89 4.50 -22.19
C ASN A 727 17.76 3.56 -23.40
N ALA A 728 17.26 2.34 -23.19
CA ALA A 728 17.12 1.35 -24.25
C ALA A 728 16.09 1.77 -25.31
N LEU A 729 14.95 2.35 -24.89
CA LEU A 729 13.93 2.87 -25.79
C LEU A 729 14.49 4.01 -26.65
N VAL A 730 15.12 5.02 -26.03
CA VAL A 730 15.67 6.16 -26.78
C VAL A 730 16.78 5.70 -27.73
N SER A 731 17.63 4.76 -27.31
CA SER A 731 18.63 4.15 -28.20
C SER A 731 17.97 3.44 -29.38
N TYR A 732 16.90 2.67 -29.15
CA TYR A 732 16.18 1.97 -30.22
C TYR A 732 15.53 2.93 -31.23
N ILE A 733 15.03 4.07 -30.77
CA ILE A 733 14.44 5.09 -31.67
C ILE A 733 15.50 5.66 -32.62
N TYR A 734 16.69 5.97 -32.10
CA TYR A 734 17.75 6.68 -32.83
C TYR A 734 18.80 5.78 -33.53
N ASP A 735 18.84 4.48 -33.22
CA ASP A 735 19.75 3.53 -33.86
C ASP A 735 19.29 3.21 -35.30
N VAL A 736 20.17 3.43 -36.28
CA VAL A 736 19.90 3.25 -37.71
C VAL A 736 20.02 1.77 -38.16
N LYS A 737 20.79 0.96 -37.43
CA LYS A 737 21.09 -0.44 -37.80
C LYS A 737 20.17 -1.43 -37.12
N LYS A 738 19.95 -1.25 -35.82
CA LYS A 738 19.18 -2.16 -34.96
C LYS A 738 17.86 -1.56 -34.48
N GLY A 739 17.60 -0.30 -34.83
CA GLY A 739 16.47 0.47 -34.37
C GLY A 739 15.62 1.04 -35.51
N LEU A 740 14.94 2.15 -35.22
CA LEU A 740 14.05 2.81 -36.17
C LEU A 740 14.79 3.83 -37.06
N GLY A 741 15.95 4.35 -36.63
CA GLY A 741 16.65 5.43 -37.31
C GLY A 741 15.84 6.73 -37.38
N TRP A 742 14.93 6.96 -36.43
CA TRP A 742 14.10 8.15 -36.38
C TRP A 742 14.79 9.29 -35.64
N ASP A 743 14.39 10.51 -35.98
CA ASP A 743 14.65 11.70 -35.17
C ASP A 743 13.33 12.32 -34.73
N LEU A 744 13.11 12.43 -33.41
CA LEU A 744 11.84 12.84 -32.82
C LEU A 744 11.56 14.34 -33.01
N ASP A 745 10.32 14.66 -33.38
CA ASP A 745 9.76 16.02 -33.44
C ASP A 745 8.86 16.32 -32.23
N TYR A 746 8.21 15.29 -31.68
CA TYR A 746 7.30 15.42 -30.52
C TYR A 746 7.60 14.39 -29.43
N ILE A 747 7.48 14.82 -28.18
CA ILE A 747 7.48 13.93 -27.01
C ILE A 747 6.24 14.26 -26.17
N VAL A 748 5.37 13.29 -25.96
CA VAL A 748 4.14 13.38 -25.17
C VAL A 748 4.25 12.41 -23.98
N PRO A 749 4.91 12.80 -22.88
CA PRO A 749 5.19 11.92 -21.75
C PRO A 749 4.03 11.90 -20.74
N PHE A 750 2.89 11.29 -21.10
CA PHE A 750 1.69 11.28 -20.26
C PHE A 750 1.59 10.06 -19.32
N ALA A 751 2.62 9.21 -19.25
CA ALA A 751 2.62 8.09 -18.30
C ALA A 751 2.58 8.59 -16.84
N ALA A 752 1.68 8.00 -16.06
CA ALA A 752 1.49 8.27 -14.65
C ALA A 752 0.93 7.01 -13.95
N ILE A 753 1.03 6.97 -12.61
CA ILE A 753 0.38 5.98 -11.76
C ILE A 753 -0.64 6.71 -10.88
N PRO A 754 -1.87 6.17 -10.68
CA PRO A 754 -2.84 6.79 -9.78
C PRO A 754 -2.44 6.59 -8.30
N GLU A 755 -2.47 7.67 -7.52
CA GLU A 755 -1.96 7.75 -6.13
C GLU A 755 -3.04 8.07 -5.09
N ASN A 756 -4.31 7.83 -5.38
CA ASN A 756 -5.42 8.22 -4.49
C ASN A 756 -5.28 7.68 -3.05
N GLY A 757 -5.65 8.54 -2.08
CA GLY A 757 -5.75 8.20 -0.66
C GLY A 757 -4.42 8.24 0.09
N ARG A 758 -3.43 8.99 -0.43
CA ARG A 758 -2.12 9.17 0.21
C ARG A 758 -1.96 10.62 0.62
N GLU A 759 -2.19 10.91 1.89
CA GLU A 759 -1.78 12.18 2.49
C GLU A 759 -0.29 12.16 2.82
N ILE A 760 0.20 13.24 3.45
CA ILE A 760 1.62 13.45 3.76
C ILE A 760 2.20 12.37 4.69
N ASP A 761 1.39 11.77 5.55
CA ASP A 761 1.75 10.71 6.49
C ASP A 761 1.78 9.31 5.84
N ASN A 762 1.15 9.17 4.67
CA ASN A 762 0.98 7.92 3.94
C ASN A 762 1.72 7.90 2.59
N ILE A 763 2.75 8.76 2.44
CA ILE A 763 3.68 8.68 1.31
C ILE A 763 4.50 7.41 1.47
N ASP A 764 4.38 6.51 0.50
CA ASP A 764 4.96 5.17 0.52
C ASP A 764 5.79 4.88 -0.75
N SER A 765 6.30 3.66 -0.85
CA SER A 765 7.03 3.16 -2.02
C SER A 765 6.31 3.35 -3.36
N LYS A 766 4.96 3.38 -3.37
CA LYS A 766 4.18 3.66 -4.58
C LYS A 766 4.27 5.13 -4.98
N SER A 767 4.21 6.05 -4.02
CA SER A 767 4.40 7.48 -4.30
C SER A 767 5.78 7.79 -4.85
N GLU A 768 6.83 7.18 -4.28
CA GLU A 768 8.19 7.35 -4.78
C GLU A 768 8.38 6.85 -6.21
N LEU A 769 7.78 5.70 -6.54
CA LEU A 769 7.79 5.18 -7.90
C LEU A 769 7.01 6.08 -8.86
N ALA A 770 5.85 6.57 -8.44
CA ALA A 770 5.03 7.47 -9.24
C ALA A 770 5.76 8.79 -9.52
N HIS A 771 6.42 9.38 -8.51
CA HIS A 771 7.27 10.55 -8.66
C HIS A 771 8.45 10.29 -9.61
N ARG A 772 9.10 9.13 -9.48
CA ARG A 772 10.16 8.70 -10.39
C ARG A 772 9.69 8.62 -11.84
N ILE A 773 8.49 8.07 -12.09
CA ILE A 773 7.89 7.97 -13.43
C ILE A 773 7.55 9.35 -13.99
N MET A 774 6.87 10.19 -13.21
CA MET A 774 6.29 11.45 -13.68
C MET A 774 7.32 12.57 -13.80
N LEU A 775 8.39 12.56 -13.02
CA LEU A 775 9.41 13.61 -12.99
C LEU A 775 10.81 13.10 -13.32
N THR A 776 11.42 12.30 -12.45
CA THR A 776 12.86 11.99 -12.55
C THR A 776 13.21 11.28 -13.86
N ASN A 777 12.45 10.25 -14.23
CA ASN A 777 12.69 9.51 -15.47
C ASN A 777 12.15 10.22 -16.71
N LEU A 778 11.18 11.14 -16.57
CA LEU A 778 10.83 12.06 -17.64
C LEU A 778 12.05 12.92 -17.99
N LEU A 779 12.70 13.54 -17.00
CA LEU A 779 13.91 14.34 -17.22
C LEU A 779 15.05 13.52 -17.82
N ARG A 780 15.24 12.27 -17.35
CA ARG A 780 16.24 11.34 -17.94
C ARG A 780 15.93 11.00 -19.39
N MET A 781 14.66 10.80 -19.74
CA MET A 781 14.23 10.56 -21.13
C MET A 781 14.55 11.76 -22.02
N LEU A 782 14.23 12.98 -21.57
CA LEU A 782 14.56 14.20 -22.30
C LEU A 782 16.08 14.38 -22.46
N GLY A 783 16.84 14.09 -21.39
CA GLY A 783 18.31 14.10 -21.41
C GLY A 783 18.90 13.09 -22.40
N ALA A 784 18.33 11.88 -22.47
CA ALA A 784 18.74 10.85 -23.41
C ALA A 784 18.46 11.27 -24.86
N VAL A 785 17.27 11.82 -25.17
CA VAL A 785 16.96 12.33 -26.52
C VAL A 785 17.90 13.48 -26.90
N LYS A 786 18.17 14.40 -25.97
CA LYS A 786 19.13 15.49 -26.18
C LYS A 786 20.51 14.94 -26.52
N ALA A 787 20.99 13.93 -25.79
CA ALA A 787 22.28 13.30 -26.04
C ALA A 787 22.35 12.67 -27.45
N GLN A 788 21.31 11.93 -27.85
CA GLN A 788 21.23 11.32 -29.18
C GLN A 788 21.24 12.36 -30.31
N LYS A 789 20.48 13.46 -30.16
CA LYS A 789 20.45 14.57 -31.14
C LYS A 789 21.80 15.27 -31.24
N GLN A 790 22.44 15.56 -30.10
CA GLN A 790 23.75 16.21 -30.08
C GLN A 790 24.84 15.33 -30.71
N GLU A 791 24.88 14.04 -30.37
CA GLU A 791 25.85 13.09 -30.92
C GLU A 791 25.77 12.98 -32.45
N ARG A 792 24.56 13.15 -33.01
CA ARG A 792 24.29 13.11 -34.47
C ARG A 792 24.35 14.47 -35.15
N GLY A 793 24.60 15.56 -34.42
CA GLY A 793 24.62 16.92 -34.96
C GLY A 793 23.26 17.46 -35.40
N PHE A 794 22.16 16.99 -34.81
CA PHE A 794 20.80 17.46 -35.11
C PHE A 794 20.48 18.78 -34.39
N GLU A 795 21.04 19.88 -34.88
CA GLU A 795 20.87 21.23 -34.29
C GLU A 795 19.61 21.97 -34.76
N THR A 796 19.03 21.57 -35.91
CA THR A 796 17.94 22.31 -36.59
C THR A 796 16.57 21.63 -36.51
N ARG A 797 16.48 20.51 -35.79
CA ARG A 797 15.24 19.73 -35.62
C ARG A 797 14.93 19.54 -34.13
N PRO A 798 14.37 20.55 -33.44
CA PRO A 798 14.04 20.43 -32.03
C PRO A 798 12.88 19.43 -31.83
N ALA A 799 12.93 18.68 -30.72
CA ALA A 799 11.77 17.91 -30.26
C ALA A 799 10.92 18.78 -29.33
N GLN A 800 9.67 19.04 -29.70
CA GLN A 800 8.71 19.74 -28.86
C GLN A 800 8.14 18.78 -27.80
N VAL A 801 8.31 19.14 -26.53
CA VAL A 801 7.83 18.34 -25.39
C VAL A 801 6.49 18.90 -24.90
N ILE A 802 5.44 18.07 -24.89
CA ILE A 802 4.11 18.44 -24.42
C ILE A 802 3.96 17.96 -22.98
N LEU A 803 4.27 18.82 -22.01
CA LEU A 803 4.23 18.45 -20.59
C LEU A 803 2.79 18.46 -20.04
N PRO A 804 2.32 17.37 -19.40
CA PRO A 804 1.02 17.33 -18.74
C PRO A 804 1.08 18.01 -17.36
N LEU A 805 1.05 19.34 -17.34
CA LEU A 805 1.05 20.14 -16.10
C LEU A 805 -0.31 20.10 -15.40
N SER A 806 -0.32 20.37 -14.10
CA SER A 806 -1.54 20.54 -13.30
C SER A 806 -1.73 22.02 -12.93
N PRO A 807 -2.94 22.59 -12.99
CA PRO A 807 -3.21 23.91 -12.42
C PRO A 807 -3.40 23.85 -10.89
N ASN A 808 -3.61 22.65 -10.33
CA ASN A 808 -3.86 22.41 -8.92
C ASN A 808 -2.65 21.70 -8.31
N HIS A 809 -1.98 22.35 -7.35
CA HIS A 809 -0.82 21.81 -6.65
C HIS A 809 -1.16 21.71 -5.17
N GLY A 810 -1.49 20.50 -4.70
CA GLY A 810 -1.88 20.24 -3.30
C GLY A 810 -3.24 20.84 -2.91
N THR A 811 -4.06 21.29 -3.87
CA THR A 811 -5.35 21.94 -3.60
C THR A 811 -6.41 20.96 -3.10
N PHE A 812 -6.37 19.71 -3.57
CA PHE A 812 -7.28 18.65 -3.13
C PHE A 812 -6.71 17.84 -1.95
N GLY A 813 -5.39 17.68 -1.89
CA GLY A 813 -4.72 16.73 -1.00
C GLY A 813 -4.95 15.28 -1.42
N ASN A 814 -4.46 14.33 -0.60
CA ASN A 814 -4.66 12.89 -0.79
C ASN A 814 -4.13 12.30 -2.12
N ASP A 815 -3.23 13.01 -2.79
CA ASP A 815 -2.71 12.68 -4.13
C ASP A 815 -1.24 12.22 -4.14
N GLY A 816 -0.69 11.83 -2.98
CA GLY A 816 0.68 11.32 -2.87
C GLY A 816 1.71 12.36 -3.28
N LEU A 817 2.61 12.00 -4.21
CA LEU A 817 3.62 12.93 -4.76
C LEU A 817 3.22 13.51 -6.14
N TYR A 818 1.93 13.45 -6.50
CA TYR A 818 1.44 13.96 -7.77
C TYR A 818 1.69 15.46 -7.92
N ALA A 819 1.32 16.26 -6.91
CA ALA A 819 1.42 17.71 -6.97
C ALA A 819 2.88 18.18 -7.14
N GLU A 820 3.80 17.57 -6.41
CA GLU A 820 5.24 17.80 -6.47
C GLU A 820 5.80 17.45 -7.85
N SER A 821 5.36 16.32 -8.42
CA SER A 821 5.76 15.87 -9.76
C SER A 821 5.28 16.80 -10.87
N LYS A 822 4.13 17.46 -10.69
CA LYS A 822 3.55 18.38 -11.68
C LYS A 822 4.01 19.82 -11.54
N LEU A 823 4.57 20.18 -10.37
CA LEU A 823 5.05 21.52 -10.07
C LEU A 823 6.52 21.72 -10.45
N ALA A 824 7.36 20.70 -10.22
CA ALA A 824 8.78 20.71 -10.54
C ALA A 824 9.04 20.71 -12.05
#